data_AF-A0AAD4JVA3-F1
#
_entry.id   AF-A0AAD4JVA3-F1
#
_cell.length_a   1.000
_cell.length_b   1.000
_cell.length_c   1.000
_cell.angle_alpha   90.00
_cell.angle_beta   90.00
_cell.angle_gamma   90.00
#
_symmetry.space_group_name_H-M   'P 1'
#
loop_
_entity.id
_entity.type
_entity.pdbx_description
1 polymer ?
#
loop_
_entity_poly.entity_id
_entity_poly.type
_entity_poly.pdbx_seq_one_letter_code
_entity_poly.pdbx_strand_id
1 'polypeptide(L)'
;NPIEALSKDELISKYKGLLGIAKKAKIAKDELTEENRQLKEALAKLAAKQSNVPAMQEMLQDLTEKNLQLMEQLNSLQRKTKDDAERLGMFEIENESLKRQLGRLSDENDDLLADVERMEQAMHQVNSLGNEQKNVLKLLEVDIANMKEAEAQNTILRQQAEDAAEETRLCAKELTELQEKYETVKQLNSEQRKKFNALKDRFIDVHRKLKNLKECKCVLLETQHEYAASVSKWQQEIIKASQLLCSKMTTLQEENLQLKNLLDAAQRSNSQVPFNNQRLLQKVCEMERLVKLAGQQQTQQQQLPKISLDVDSLLHKLNNVERLTNILREQQNTATQQTMKPANSLNATHFTDKLNRMQHLTQVIQKERSEQQCALTLMQQRYERENAQLEASVVELRQHNEDLQSRYQLKEHEHAELLAEMRELNEALKARGDVISRMQEQHDKGHKELQALEKTLSEKSLQLQQAQSRIDELEQHEQNGDAQSDVLSTSTISRAEELSRLRELDDGYEEKYNKLRALTVKLKRKLQEQTQQIKDMEQVSSGKLEAELESIKAAQTQLQQDLNAARAENQKLKSKDKAKSSNVLNLEIEAAEKSLAEVSSKLLTKTSELDALKETLVSKENTITQLRQEISIMEEAQHGEAAHSKQLKQQIDLMQAQIKDAVHGKQQALSDNKELEQSVEQQKQQVEQIRLQLADNAQQYETKLKQSQEMLLNCTQQLEMRMSALAELETSLRNTNRANEQLQAEYSDYKIKAQSVLRKQQNRDTAKDHDLEAELTTMRTKEQQLRVNNEESAKRIAQLETQLDELQRDNTQLLRRSQELLSATDELREQIDTLTLDNQRQLQQQQQQLQQHRQQIEQMDDVHQLQVTKLQHQIEQLEKAASQPVTPTTAPISKAGVDATSSEQSKIDYLLDHDAGGETLAQLAAQRKISTASRRSHDFMPLDELLNTSIHAINSDTVTTISNFGRSISMQDDESEVDGRGEAQAQLLATKERLSIQESRVRHLTALLAENEQDLAKLTQMNDMLKEELRRQERSEEREQHMHNSEYLKNVFLKFITLTNTDERQRLVPVLNTILRLSRNEMEMLNCVAKGQKVSSDGSNRSWSGFLSAWSGGGSSGNNN
;
A
#
# COMPACT_ATOMS: atom_id res chain seq x y z
N ASN A 1 -136.69 134.66 81.26
CA ASN A 1 -136.72 134.84 82.73
C ASN A 1 -136.73 133.46 83.37
N PRO A 2 -135.72 133.13 84.20
CA PRO A 2 -135.64 133.65 85.55
C PRO A 2 -134.37 134.47 85.75
N ILE A 3 -134.42 135.75 85.41
CA ILE A 3 -133.51 136.77 85.97
C ILE A 3 -134.38 137.95 86.43
N GLU A 4 -135.61 137.67 86.88
CA GLU A 4 -136.43 138.63 87.63
C GLU A 4 -136.14 138.54 89.14
N ALA A 5 -134.92 138.12 89.51
CA ALA A 5 -134.43 138.15 90.88
C ALA A 5 -132.93 138.49 91.06
N LEU A 6 -132.16 138.79 90.01
CA LEU A 6 -130.71 139.01 90.18
C LEU A 6 -130.27 140.46 89.94
N SER A 7 -129.80 141.04 91.04
CA SER A 7 -129.26 142.38 91.12
C SER A 7 -127.90 142.48 90.42
N LYS A 8 -127.61 143.70 89.98
CA LYS A 8 -126.54 144.08 89.06
C LYS A 8 -125.15 143.55 89.44
N ASP A 9 -124.91 143.26 90.72
CA ASP A 9 -123.60 142.82 91.22
C ASP A 9 -123.24 141.38 90.84
N GLU A 10 -124.22 140.48 90.69
CA GLU A 10 -123.94 139.09 90.31
C GLU A 10 -123.59 138.93 88.81
N LEU A 11 -124.03 139.87 87.97
CA LEU A 11 -123.68 139.87 86.55
C LEU A 11 -122.19 140.22 86.33
N ILE A 12 -121.68 141.17 87.10
CA ILE A 12 -120.31 141.68 86.96
C ILE A 12 -119.28 140.60 87.35
N SER A 13 -119.60 139.76 88.35
CA SER A 13 -118.73 138.65 88.77
C SER A 13 -118.56 137.59 87.67
N LYS A 14 -119.66 137.23 86.97
CA LYS A 14 -119.59 136.26 85.86
C LYS A 14 -118.80 136.77 84.66
N TYR A 15 -118.85 138.06 84.36
CA TYR A 15 -118.06 138.64 83.26
C TYR A 15 -116.54 138.69 83.56
N LYS A 16 -116.14 138.86 84.83
CA LYS A 16 -114.72 138.73 85.22
C LYS A 16 -114.20 137.28 85.11
N GLY A 17 -115.03 136.29 85.45
CA GLY A 17 -114.67 134.87 85.30
C GLY A 17 -114.42 134.46 83.84
N LEU A 18 -115.25 134.95 82.92
CA LEU A 18 -115.09 134.68 81.49
C LEU A 18 -113.81 135.32 80.90
N LEU A 19 -113.41 136.50 81.38
CA LEU A 19 -112.18 137.16 80.93
C LEU A 19 -110.90 136.43 81.37
N GLY A 20 -110.92 135.78 82.55
CA GLY A 20 -109.81 134.96 83.05
C GLY A 20 -109.58 133.69 82.22
N ILE A 21 -110.66 133.06 81.75
CA ILE A 21 -110.60 131.85 80.92
C ILE A 21 -110.07 132.19 79.52
N ALA A 22 -110.48 133.33 78.95
CA ALA A 22 -110.01 133.77 77.63
C ALA A 22 -108.50 134.05 77.57
N LYS A 23 -107.90 134.60 78.64
CA LYS A 23 -106.44 134.82 78.70
C LYS A 23 -105.65 133.53 78.76
N LYS A 24 -106.12 132.52 79.52
CA LYS A 24 -105.44 131.21 79.60
C LYS A 24 -105.51 130.41 78.29
N ALA A 25 -106.61 130.52 77.56
CA ALA A 25 -106.75 129.86 76.26
C ALA A 25 -105.80 130.42 75.19
N LYS A 26 -105.46 131.72 75.26
CA LYS A 26 -104.52 132.34 74.31
C LYS A 26 -103.09 131.84 74.51
N ILE A 27 -102.63 131.74 75.75
CA ILE A 27 -101.27 131.28 76.09
C ILE A 27 -101.06 129.83 75.62
N ALA A 28 -102.03 128.95 75.88
CA ALA A 28 -101.97 127.55 75.45
C ALA A 28 -101.93 127.38 73.91
N LYS A 29 -102.56 128.31 73.17
CA LYS A 29 -102.53 128.29 71.70
C LYS A 29 -101.15 128.66 71.16
N ASP A 30 -100.52 129.67 71.74
CA ASP A 30 -99.22 130.17 71.29
C ASP A 30 -98.11 129.13 71.57
N GLU A 31 -98.18 128.40 72.69
CA GLU A 31 -97.26 127.29 73.02
C GLU A 31 -97.38 126.11 72.03
N LEU A 32 -98.60 125.69 71.68
CA LEU A 32 -98.83 124.60 70.72
C LEU A 32 -98.37 124.93 69.30
N THR A 33 -98.36 126.21 68.91
CA THR A 33 -97.88 126.62 67.59
C THR A 33 -96.36 126.54 67.47
N GLU A 34 -95.63 126.82 68.55
CA GLU A 34 -94.17 126.77 68.54
C GLU A 34 -93.64 125.32 68.58
N GLU A 35 -94.29 124.43 69.33
CA GLU A 35 -93.99 122.99 69.28
C GLU A 35 -94.21 122.39 67.88
N ASN A 36 -95.26 122.82 67.18
CA ASN A 36 -95.53 122.38 65.81
C ASN A 36 -94.44 122.82 64.82
N ARG A 37 -93.82 123.99 65.05
CA ARG A 37 -92.74 124.50 64.20
C ARG A 37 -91.48 123.66 64.37
N GLN A 38 -91.12 123.33 65.61
CA GLN A 38 -89.91 122.55 65.92
C GLN A 38 -90.00 121.10 65.41
N LEU A 39 -91.19 120.47 65.51
CA LEU A 39 -91.41 119.12 64.99
C LEU A 39 -91.29 119.03 63.46
N LYS A 40 -91.70 120.07 62.72
CA LYS A 40 -91.56 120.11 61.25
C LYS A 40 -90.10 120.24 60.81
N GLU A 41 -89.27 121.01 61.52
CA GLU A 41 -87.83 121.13 61.24
C GLU A 41 -87.07 119.81 61.51
N ALA A 42 -87.46 119.06 62.55
CA ALA A 42 -86.87 117.76 62.85
C ALA A 42 -87.20 116.70 61.79
N LEU A 43 -88.42 116.68 61.27
CA LEU A 43 -88.84 115.77 60.19
C LEU A 43 -88.12 116.03 58.87
N ALA A 44 -87.87 117.30 58.53
CA ALA A 44 -87.14 117.65 57.31
C ALA A 44 -85.69 117.15 57.30
N LYS A 45 -85.00 117.15 58.45
CA LYS A 45 -83.63 116.63 58.58
C LYS A 45 -83.54 115.10 58.51
N LEU A 46 -84.57 114.37 58.93
CA LEU A 46 -84.63 112.90 58.82
C LEU A 46 -84.94 112.45 57.38
N ALA A 47 -85.80 113.18 56.66
CA ALA A 47 -86.09 112.88 55.25
C ALA A 47 -84.84 112.99 54.35
N ALA A 48 -83.94 113.93 54.63
CA ALA A 48 -82.67 114.09 53.90
C ALA A 48 -81.68 112.92 54.09
N LYS A 49 -81.81 112.11 55.16
CA LYS A 49 -81.00 110.88 55.34
C LYS A 49 -81.57 109.68 54.58
N GLN A 50 -82.81 109.76 54.09
CA GLN A 50 -83.48 108.68 53.36
C GLN A 50 -83.09 108.65 51.86
N SER A 51 -82.41 109.67 51.33
CA SER A 51 -81.91 109.69 49.95
C SER A 51 -80.62 108.86 49.72
N ASN A 52 -79.99 108.33 50.77
CA ASN A 52 -78.79 107.48 50.66
C ASN A 52 -79.09 105.97 50.61
N VAL A 53 -80.36 105.56 50.77
CA VAL A 53 -80.78 104.16 50.68
C VAL A 53 -80.64 103.57 49.25
N PRO A 54 -80.95 104.30 48.16
CA PRO A 54 -80.79 103.79 46.79
C PRO A 54 -79.33 103.49 46.44
N ALA A 55 -78.40 104.37 46.81
CA ALA A 55 -76.97 104.19 46.54
C ALA A 55 -76.37 102.97 47.26
N MET A 56 -76.89 102.63 48.45
CA MET A 56 -76.45 101.45 49.20
C MET A 56 -77.05 100.15 48.62
N GLN A 57 -78.27 100.20 48.08
CA GLN A 57 -78.87 99.09 47.32
C GLN A 57 -78.14 98.84 46.00
N GLU A 58 -77.79 99.88 45.26
CA GLU A 58 -77.02 99.78 44.01
C GLU A 58 -75.62 99.21 44.27
N MET A 59 -74.92 99.67 45.31
CA MET A 59 -73.62 99.10 45.70
C MET A 59 -73.71 97.62 46.11
N LEU A 60 -74.75 97.23 46.85
CA LEU A 60 -74.99 95.83 47.21
C LEU A 60 -75.32 94.99 45.99
N GLN A 61 -76.08 95.53 45.03
CA GLN A 61 -76.41 94.86 43.78
C GLN A 61 -75.16 94.69 42.91
N ASP A 62 -74.32 95.72 42.77
CA ASP A 62 -73.01 95.66 42.09
C ASP A 62 -72.04 94.67 42.74
N LEU A 63 -72.00 94.62 44.08
CA LEU A 63 -71.20 93.63 44.82
C LEU A 63 -71.73 92.22 44.62
N THR A 64 -73.05 92.04 44.59
CA THR A 64 -73.68 90.73 44.35
C THR A 64 -73.45 90.27 42.91
N GLU A 65 -73.54 91.17 41.95
CA GLU A 65 -73.26 90.89 40.54
C GLU A 65 -71.77 90.60 40.30
N LYS A 66 -70.86 91.35 40.92
CA LYS A 66 -69.42 91.02 40.93
C LYS A 66 -69.13 89.68 41.58
N ASN A 67 -69.77 89.37 42.72
CA ASN A 67 -69.59 88.08 43.37
C ASN A 67 -70.13 86.93 42.52
N LEU A 68 -71.23 87.14 41.79
CA LEU A 68 -71.78 86.15 40.86
C LEU A 68 -70.83 85.93 39.67
N GLN A 69 -70.31 87.01 39.07
CA GLN A 69 -69.32 86.94 37.99
C GLN A 69 -68.03 86.26 38.45
N LEU A 70 -67.53 86.59 39.65
CA LEU A 70 -66.35 85.94 40.23
C LEU A 70 -66.62 84.46 40.51
N MET A 71 -67.83 84.10 40.96
CA MET A 71 -68.22 82.71 41.19
C MET A 71 -68.36 81.92 39.88
N GLU A 72 -68.92 82.51 38.83
CA GLU A 72 -68.94 81.92 37.49
C GLU A 72 -67.54 81.75 36.92
N GLN A 73 -66.66 82.75 37.08
CA GLN A 73 -65.26 82.66 36.69
C GLN A 73 -64.54 81.56 37.47
N LEU A 74 -64.73 81.46 38.78
CA LEU A 74 -64.18 80.40 39.63
C LEU A 74 -64.66 79.02 39.17
N ASN A 75 -65.96 78.86 38.91
CA ASN A 75 -66.53 77.61 38.41
C ASN A 75 -66.01 77.25 37.00
N SER A 76 -65.82 78.25 36.13
CA SER A 76 -65.25 78.06 34.80
C SER A 76 -63.77 77.66 34.86
N LEU A 77 -63.00 78.23 35.79
CA LEU A 77 -61.62 77.88 36.04
C LEU A 77 -61.53 76.48 36.65
N GLN A 78 -62.37 76.14 37.62
CA GLN A 78 -62.43 74.79 38.18
C GLN A 78 -62.78 73.74 37.12
N ARG A 79 -63.72 74.02 36.21
CA ARG A 79 -63.99 73.14 35.07
C ARG A 79 -62.76 72.99 34.18
N LYS A 80 -62.11 74.09 33.78
CA LYS A 80 -60.88 74.02 32.97
C LYS A 80 -59.77 73.24 33.66
N THR A 81 -59.55 73.46 34.96
CA THR A 81 -58.55 72.71 35.74
C THR A 81 -58.89 71.21 35.77
N LYS A 82 -60.17 70.85 35.85
CA LYS A 82 -60.61 69.46 35.77
C LYS A 82 -60.40 68.87 34.37
N ASP A 83 -60.78 69.58 33.32
CA ASP A 83 -60.60 69.15 31.93
C ASP A 83 -59.11 69.00 31.57
N ASP A 84 -58.26 69.91 32.05
CA ASP A 84 -56.81 69.85 31.86
C ASP A 84 -56.19 68.69 32.66
N ALA A 85 -56.70 68.39 33.86
CA ALA A 85 -56.28 67.22 34.64
C ALA A 85 -56.69 65.90 33.96
N GLU A 86 -57.90 65.84 33.39
CA GLU A 86 -58.37 64.68 32.61
C GLU A 86 -57.52 64.49 31.33
N ARG A 87 -57.15 65.58 30.65
CA ARG A 87 -56.20 65.54 29.51
C ARG A 87 -54.81 65.08 29.90
N LEU A 88 -54.28 65.56 31.03
CA LEU A 88 -53.00 65.09 31.57
C LEU A 88 -53.03 63.59 31.84
N GLY A 89 -54.09 63.08 32.45
CA GLY A 89 -54.28 61.64 32.66
C GLY A 89 -54.34 60.85 31.35
N MET A 90 -55.01 61.38 30.32
CA MET A 90 -55.01 60.75 28.99
C MET A 90 -53.62 60.72 28.36
N PHE A 91 -52.86 61.83 28.43
CA PHE A 91 -51.49 61.88 27.91
C PHE A 91 -50.53 60.99 28.70
N GLU A 92 -50.73 60.80 30.00
CA GLU A 92 -49.94 59.85 30.81
C GLU A 92 -50.20 58.41 30.38
N ILE A 93 -51.46 58.04 30.15
CA ILE A 93 -51.83 56.70 29.64
C ILE A 93 -51.25 56.48 28.25
N GLU A 94 -51.34 57.48 27.36
CA GLU A 94 -50.75 57.43 26.03
C GLU A 94 -49.22 57.25 26.11
N ASN A 95 -48.53 58.04 26.95
CA ASN A 95 -47.08 57.92 27.18
C ASN A 95 -46.70 56.52 27.66
N GLU A 96 -47.43 55.96 28.62
CA GLU A 96 -47.18 54.61 29.12
C GLU A 96 -47.45 53.53 28.05
N SER A 97 -48.46 53.73 27.20
CA SER A 97 -48.70 52.83 26.06
C SER A 97 -47.57 52.89 25.03
N LEU A 98 -47.09 54.10 24.70
CA LEU A 98 -46.00 54.33 23.76
C LEU A 98 -44.68 53.78 24.30
N LYS A 99 -44.39 53.95 25.59
CA LYS A 99 -43.24 53.31 26.24
C LYS A 99 -43.30 51.79 26.15
N ARG A 100 -44.45 51.17 26.42
CA ARG A 100 -44.59 49.71 26.27
C ARG A 100 -44.43 49.26 24.83
N GLN A 101 -44.92 50.04 23.87
CA GLN A 101 -44.73 49.75 22.45
C GLN A 101 -43.27 49.87 22.04
N LEU A 102 -42.57 50.89 22.53
CA LEU A 102 -41.15 51.11 22.28
C LEU A 102 -40.28 50.02 22.93
N GLY A 103 -40.67 49.54 24.12
CA GLY A 103 -40.08 48.36 24.76
C GLY A 103 -40.24 47.10 23.90
N ARG A 104 -41.46 46.77 23.44
CA ARG A 104 -41.68 45.62 22.56
C ARG A 104 -40.88 45.70 21.26
N LEU A 105 -40.80 46.88 20.64
CA LEU A 105 -40.00 47.08 19.44
C LEU A 105 -38.49 46.96 19.72
N SER A 106 -38.05 47.34 20.91
CA SER A 106 -36.66 47.13 21.33
C SER A 106 -36.36 45.64 21.49
N ASP A 107 -37.24 44.91 22.19
CA ASP A 107 -37.09 43.47 22.39
C ASP A 107 -37.11 42.71 21.05
N GLU A 108 -38.02 43.08 20.13
CA GLU A 108 -38.06 42.52 18.77
C GLU A 108 -36.78 42.83 17.97
N ASN A 109 -36.21 44.02 18.10
CA ASN A 109 -34.95 44.36 17.43
C ASN A 109 -33.75 43.58 18.01
N ASP A 110 -33.73 43.37 19.33
CA ASP A 110 -32.69 42.58 19.99
C ASP A 110 -32.79 41.09 19.58
N ASP A 111 -34.01 40.56 19.48
CA ASP A 111 -34.25 39.20 18.96
C ASP A 111 -33.83 39.06 17.49
N LEU A 112 -34.15 40.05 16.65
CA LEU A 112 -33.72 40.09 15.24
C LEU A 112 -32.20 40.19 15.10
N LEU A 113 -31.53 40.99 15.93
CA LEU A 113 -30.07 41.06 15.97
C LEU A 113 -29.46 39.71 16.35
N ALA A 114 -30.03 39.04 17.35
CA ALA A 114 -29.59 37.71 17.74
C ALA A 114 -29.82 36.67 16.62
N ASP A 115 -30.91 36.78 15.85
CA ASP A 115 -31.14 35.95 14.65
C ASP A 115 -30.13 36.24 13.54
N VAL A 116 -29.78 37.50 13.30
CA VAL A 116 -28.74 37.88 12.33
C VAL A 116 -27.38 37.32 12.74
N GLU A 117 -26.99 37.43 14.01
CA GLU A 117 -25.74 36.84 14.51
C GLU A 117 -25.73 35.31 14.37
N ARG A 118 -26.85 34.64 14.67
CA ARG A 118 -27.01 33.19 14.44
C ARG A 118 -26.84 32.84 12.95
N MET A 119 -27.42 33.63 12.07
CA MET A 119 -27.33 33.42 10.62
C MET A 119 -25.91 33.67 10.09
N GLU A 120 -25.20 34.67 10.61
CA GLU A 120 -23.79 34.93 10.28
C GLU A 120 -22.88 33.79 10.74
N GLN A 121 -23.10 33.26 11.95
CA GLN A 121 -22.37 32.08 12.44
C GLN A 121 -22.63 30.85 11.58
N ALA A 122 -23.89 30.61 11.19
CA ALA A 122 -24.23 29.52 10.26
C ALA A 122 -23.56 29.72 8.89
N MET A 123 -23.51 30.95 8.37
CA MET A 123 -22.84 31.27 7.12
C MET A 123 -21.33 31.04 7.20
N HIS A 124 -20.70 31.37 8.33
CA HIS A 124 -19.28 31.10 8.57
C HIS A 124 -18.98 29.59 8.61
N GLN A 125 -19.84 28.79 9.24
CA GLN A 125 -19.71 27.33 9.25
C GLN A 125 -19.87 26.73 7.85
N VAL A 126 -20.83 27.23 7.05
CA VAL A 126 -21.00 26.79 5.66
C VAL A 126 -19.77 27.17 4.81
N ASN A 127 -19.19 28.35 5.02
CA ASN A 127 -17.97 28.76 4.34
C ASN A 127 -16.75 27.94 4.76
N SER A 128 -16.61 27.57 6.05
CA SER A 128 -15.52 26.71 6.50
C SER A 128 -15.66 25.31 5.90
N LEU A 129 -16.87 24.73 5.92
CA LEU A 129 -17.16 23.45 5.28
C LEU A 129 -16.92 23.50 3.76
N GLY A 130 -17.30 24.61 3.10
CA GLY A 130 -17.04 24.80 1.67
C GLY A 130 -15.55 24.90 1.34
N ASN A 131 -14.76 25.52 2.21
CA ASN A 131 -13.30 25.58 2.06
C ASN A 131 -12.64 24.21 2.33
N GLU A 132 -13.11 23.46 3.32
CA GLU A 132 -12.68 22.08 3.56
C GLU A 132 -13.01 21.19 2.36
N GLN A 133 -14.24 21.26 1.83
CA GLN A 133 -14.63 20.54 0.62
C GLN A 133 -13.75 20.90 -0.57
N LYS A 134 -13.43 22.18 -0.76
CA LYS A 134 -12.51 22.63 -1.83
C LYS A 134 -11.09 22.09 -1.65
N ASN A 135 -10.61 21.99 -0.41
CA ASN A 135 -9.29 21.42 -0.12
C ASN A 135 -9.28 19.90 -0.36
N VAL A 136 -10.33 19.18 0.06
CA VAL A 136 -10.51 17.76 -0.23
C VAL A 136 -10.56 17.52 -1.74
N LEU A 137 -11.26 18.38 -2.50
CA LEU A 137 -11.36 18.26 -3.94
C LEU A 137 -10.00 18.46 -4.64
N LYS A 138 -9.17 19.41 -4.16
CA LYS A 138 -7.79 19.56 -4.62
C LYS A 138 -6.93 18.34 -4.30
N LEU A 139 -7.11 17.74 -3.12
CA LEU A 139 -6.37 16.53 -2.75
C LEU A 139 -6.75 15.37 -3.67
N LEU A 140 -8.05 15.19 -3.92
CA LEU A 140 -8.57 14.19 -4.87
C LEU A 140 -8.08 14.44 -6.31
N GLU A 141 -7.95 15.70 -6.75
CA GLU A 141 -7.35 16.02 -8.06
C GLU A 141 -5.89 15.59 -8.14
N VAL A 142 -5.12 15.77 -7.06
CA VAL A 142 -3.73 15.30 -6.95
C VAL A 142 -3.68 13.78 -6.94
N ASP A 143 -4.55 13.11 -6.19
CA ASP A 143 -4.61 11.64 -6.15
C ASP A 143 -5.01 11.05 -7.50
N ILE A 144 -5.95 11.68 -8.22
CA ILE A 144 -6.32 11.28 -9.59
C ILE A 144 -5.14 11.47 -10.54
N ALA A 145 -4.34 12.54 -10.39
CA ALA A 145 -3.15 12.74 -11.20
C ALA A 145 -2.09 11.67 -10.92
N ASN A 146 -1.83 11.36 -9.63
CA ASN A 146 -0.91 10.31 -9.20
C ASN A 146 -1.36 8.93 -9.70
N MET A 147 -2.67 8.63 -9.63
CA MET A 147 -3.26 7.40 -10.16
C MET A 147 -3.05 7.28 -11.67
N LYS A 148 -3.27 8.35 -12.43
CA LYS A 148 -3.02 8.36 -13.88
C LYS A 148 -1.55 8.17 -14.24
N GLU A 149 -0.65 8.76 -13.45
CA GLU A 149 0.79 8.55 -13.63
C GLU A 149 1.19 7.10 -13.32
N ALA A 150 0.66 6.52 -12.23
CA ALA A 150 0.87 5.12 -11.88
C ALA A 150 0.27 4.16 -12.92
N GLU A 151 -0.88 4.49 -13.51
CA GLU A 151 -1.47 3.75 -14.63
C GLU A 151 -0.57 3.81 -15.87
N ALA A 152 -0.06 4.99 -16.22
CA ALA A 152 0.86 5.16 -17.34
C ALA A 152 2.17 4.36 -17.11
N GLN A 153 2.75 4.44 -15.92
CA GLN A 153 3.93 3.64 -15.56
C GLN A 153 3.65 2.13 -15.61
N ASN A 154 2.48 1.68 -15.13
CA ASN A 154 2.07 0.28 -15.27
C ASN A 154 1.91 -0.16 -16.73
N THR A 155 1.39 0.70 -17.61
CA THR A 155 1.32 0.37 -19.04
C THR A 155 2.71 0.22 -19.67
N ILE A 156 3.66 1.07 -19.29
CA ILE A 156 5.06 1.00 -19.76
C ILE A 156 5.72 -0.29 -19.24
N LEU A 157 5.57 -0.60 -17.95
CA LEU A 157 6.12 -1.83 -17.36
C LEU A 157 5.51 -3.09 -17.98
N ARG A 158 4.22 -3.08 -18.31
CA ARG A 158 3.58 -4.19 -19.03
C ARG A 158 4.15 -4.35 -20.44
N GLN A 159 4.35 -3.24 -21.16
CA GLN A 159 4.96 -3.26 -22.49
C GLN A 159 6.39 -3.84 -22.43
N GLN A 160 7.20 -3.38 -21.46
CA GLN A 160 8.56 -3.89 -21.25
C GLN A 160 8.58 -5.38 -20.87
N ALA A 161 7.63 -5.84 -20.07
CA ALA A 161 7.51 -7.26 -19.73
C ALA A 161 7.11 -8.11 -20.95
N GLU A 162 6.28 -7.58 -21.84
CA GLU A 162 5.88 -8.24 -23.09
C GLU A 162 7.04 -8.30 -24.09
N ASP A 163 7.80 -7.22 -24.24
CA ASP A 163 9.02 -7.17 -25.07
C ASP A 163 10.09 -8.14 -24.54
N ALA A 164 10.33 -8.19 -23.22
CA ALA A 164 11.25 -9.14 -22.60
C ALA A 164 10.78 -10.60 -22.76
N ALA A 165 9.46 -10.85 -22.75
CA ALA A 165 8.90 -12.17 -23.01
C ALA A 165 9.08 -12.58 -24.49
N GLU A 166 8.94 -11.63 -25.43
CA GLU A 166 9.23 -11.86 -26.85
C GLU A 166 10.71 -12.20 -27.07
N GLU A 167 11.64 -11.46 -26.46
CA GLU A 167 13.08 -11.74 -26.51
C GLU A 167 13.43 -13.11 -25.93
N THR A 168 12.85 -13.46 -24.77
CA THR A 168 13.02 -14.78 -24.16
C THR A 168 12.51 -15.88 -25.08
N ARG A 169 11.38 -15.64 -25.77
CA ARG A 169 10.83 -16.59 -26.76
C ARG A 169 11.74 -16.74 -27.97
N LEU A 170 12.38 -15.67 -28.44
CA LEU A 170 13.35 -15.72 -29.53
C LEU A 170 14.61 -16.49 -29.11
N CYS A 171 15.20 -16.18 -27.95
CA CYS A 171 16.34 -16.93 -27.40
C CYS A 171 16.01 -18.42 -27.22
N ALA A 172 14.80 -18.75 -26.76
CA ALA A 172 14.36 -20.14 -26.64
C ALA A 172 14.31 -20.85 -28.01
N LYS A 173 13.83 -20.17 -29.07
CA LYS A 173 13.86 -20.73 -30.44
C LYS A 173 15.30 -20.96 -30.91
N GLU A 174 16.19 -19.98 -30.74
CA GLU A 174 17.61 -20.13 -31.11
C GLU A 174 18.28 -21.29 -30.36
N LEU A 175 17.97 -21.47 -29.07
CA LEU A 175 18.45 -22.59 -28.27
C LEU A 175 17.94 -23.94 -28.83
N THR A 176 16.67 -24.02 -29.20
CA THR A 176 16.12 -25.24 -29.83
C THR A 176 16.78 -25.56 -31.16
N GLU A 177 17.02 -24.56 -32.01
CA GLU A 177 17.73 -24.75 -33.28
C GLU A 177 19.18 -25.21 -33.05
N LEU A 178 19.86 -24.66 -32.04
CA LEU A 178 21.21 -25.07 -31.68
C LEU A 178 21.24 -26.51 -31.15
N GLN A 179 20.21 -26.91 -30.39
CA GLN A 179 20.04 -28.26 -29.87
C GLN A 179 19.79 -29.28 -31.00
N GLU A 180 18.98 -28.92 -32.01
CA GLU A 180 18.81 -29.75 -33.21
C GLU A 180 20.11 -29.89 -34.00
N LYS A 181 20.86 -28.78 -34.20
CA LYS A 181 22.18 -28.81 -34.82
C LYS A 181 23.16 -29.69 -34.04
N TYR A 182 23.13 -29.66 -32.70
CA TYR A 182 23.95 -30.53 -31.88
C TYR A 182 23.59 -32.01 -32.04
N GLU A 183 22.30 -32.36 -32.02
CA GLU A 183 21.86 -33.75 -32.19
C GLU A 183 22.20 -34.29 -33.59
N THR A 184 22.08 -33.50 -34.65
CA THR A 184 22.51 -33.91 -35.99
C THR A 184 24.02 -34.17 -36.06
N VAL A 185 24.85 -33.31 -35.46
CA VAL A 185 26.32 -33.51 -35.37
C VAL A 185 26.64 -34.78 -34.57
N LYS A 186 25.94 -35.01 -33.46
CA LYS A 186 26.09 -36.21 -32.62
C LYS A 186 25.73 -37.48 -33.38
N GLN A 187 24.65 -37.47 -34.16
CA GLN A 187 24.27 -38.57 -35.04
C GLN A 187 25.36 -38.84 -36.10
N LEU A 188 25.85 -37.81 -36.78
CA LEU A 188 26.96 -37.90 -37.73
C LEU A 188 28.22 -38.50 -37.10
N ASN A 189 28.59 -38.06 -35.90
CA ASN A 189 29.73 -38.61 -35.17
C ASN A 189 29.52 -40.09 -34.84
N SER A 190 28.31 -40.48 -34.43
CA SER A 190 27.96 -41.88 -34.16
C SER A 190 28.08 -42.75 -35.42
N GLU A 191 27.65 -42.25 -36.58
CA GLU A 191 27.79 -42.94 -37.87
C GLU A 191 29.24 -43.06 -38.30
N GLN A 192 30.04 -42.00 -38.14
CA GLN A 192 31.46 -42.04 -38.41
C GLN A 192 32.17 -43.06 -37.52
N ARG A 193 31.84 -43.14 -36.23
CA ARG A 193 32.36 -44.19 -35.33
C ARG A 193 31.98 -45.59 -35.80
N LYS A 194 30.73 -45.81 -36.23
CA LYS A 194 30.29 -47.10 -36.80
C LYS A 194 31.08 -47.45 -38.06
N LYS A 195 31.26 -46.50 -38.98
CA LYS A 195 32.06 -46.68 -40.21
C LYS A 195 33.53 -46.98 -39.88
N PHE A 196 34.11 -46.27 -38.92
CA PHE A 196 35.48 -46.51 -38.45
C PHE A 196 35.63 -47.90 -37.83
N ASN A 197 34.69 -48.31 -36.97
CA ASN A 197 34.70 -49.65 -36.38
C ASN A 197 34.57 -50.74 -37.45
N ALA A 198 33.70 -50.57 -38.45
CA ALA A 198 33.60 -51.50 -39.58
C ALA A 198 34.90 -51.58 -40.40
N LEU A 199 35.60 -50.46 -40.60
CA LEU A 199 36.92 -50.44 -41.24
C LEU A 199 37.98 -51.13 -40.38
N LYS A 200 37.96 -50.91 -39.06
CA LYS A 200 38.83 -51.59 -38.10
C LYS A 200 38.61 -53.10 -38.13
N ASP A 201 37.36 -53.56 -38.14
CA ASP A 201 37.03 -54.99 -38.20
C ASP A 201 37.50 -55.62 -39.51
N ARG A 202 37.29 -54.93 -40.65
CA ARG A 202 37.85 -55.36 -41.94
C ARG A 202 39.38 -55.46 -41.90
N PHE A 203 40.05 -54.51 -41.25
CA PHE A 203 41.50 -54.54 -41.10
C PHE A 203 41.96 -55.72 -40.24
N ILE A 204 41.25 -56.01 -39.15
CA ILE A 204 41.49 -57.19 -38.30
C ILE A 204 41.31 -58.48 -39.12
N ASP A 205 40.27 -58.57 -39.94
CA ASP A 205 40.04 -59.73 -40.83
C ASP A 205 41.15 -59.90 -41.86
N VAL A 206 41.60 -58.82 -42.50
CA VAL A 206 42.74 -58.84 -43.43
C VAL A 206 44.01 -59.30 -42.69
N HIS A 207 44.25 -58.78 -41.49
CA HIS A 207 45.39 -59.20 -40.67
C HIS A 207 45.32 -60.69 -40.30
N ARG A 208 44.13 -61.20 -39.95
CA ARG A 208 43.90 -62.63 -39.67
C ARG A 208 44.14 -63.50 -40.90
N LYS A 209 43.64 -63.09 -42.07
CA LYS A 209 43.91 -63.78 -43.34
C LYS A 209 45.40 -63.77 -43.69
N LEU A 210 46.10 -62.65 -43.48
CA LEU A 210 47.54 -62.55 -43.70
C LEU A 210 48.32 -63.46 -42.76
N LYS A 211 47.91 -63.55 -41.48
CA LYS A 211 48.50 -64.48 -40.52
C LYS A 211 48.32 -65.93 -40.95
N ASN A 212 47.11 -66.33 -41.35
CA ASN A 212 46.84 -67.67 -41.86
C ASN A 212 47.66 -67.95 -43.14
N LEU A 213 47.83 -66.98 -44.04
CA LEU A 213 48.68 -67.13 -45.22
C LEU A 213 50.15 -67.33 -44.85
N LYS A 214 50.65 -66.62 -43.84
CA LYS A 214 52.00 -66.82 -43.31
C LYS A 214 52.15 -68.22 -42.71
N GLU A 215 51.17 -68.70 -41.95
CA GLU A 215 51.15 -70.06 -41.41
C GLU A 215 51.12 -71.11 -42.54
N CYS A 216 50.26 -70.96 -43.55
CA CYS A 216 50.25 -71.83 -44.73
C CYS A 216 51.60 -71.82 -45.47
N LYS A 217 52.24 -70.64 -45.62
CA LYS A 217 53.58 -70.53 -46.20
C LYS A 217 54.62 -71.28 -45.37
N CYS A 218 54.58 -71.19 -44.04
CA CYS A 218 55.48 -71.94 -43.17
C CYS A 218 55.29 -73.45 -43.34
N VAL A 219 54.06 -73.94 -43.31
CA VAL A 219 53.75 -75.37 -43.53
C VAL A 219 54.23 -75.84 -44.91
N LEU A 220 54.05 -75.02 -45.96
CA LEU A 220 54.57 -75.33 -47.29
C LEU A 220 56.10 -75.38 -47.34
N LEU A 221 56.78 -74.50 -46.61
CA LEU A 221 58.24 -74.54 -46.50
C LEU A 221 58.73 -75.74 -45.69
N GLU A 222 58.04 -76.10 -44.62
CA GLU A 222 58.33 -77.31 -43.83
C GLU A 222 58.16 -78.56 -44.67
N THR A 223 57.03 -78.71 -45.37
CA THR A 223 56.81 -79.84 -46.29
C THR A 223 57.83 -79.86 -47.43
N GLN A 224 58.17 -78.70 -48.02
CA GLN A 224 59.25 -78.60 -49.01
C GLN A 224 60.59 -79.07 -48.44
N HIS A 225 60.91 -78.70 -47.19
CA HIS A 225 62.15 -79.11 -46.53
C HIS A 225 62.16 -80.61 -46.21
N GLU A 226 61.03 -81.17 -45.78
CA GLU A 226 60.84 -82.61 -45.57
C GLU A 226 60.97 -83.41 -46.88
N TYR A 227 60.40 -82.91 -47.99
CA TYR A 227 60.57 -83.51 -49.31
C TYR A 227 62.04 -83.42 -49.76
N ALA A 228 62.71 -82.28 -49.59
CA ALA A 228 64.13 -82.13 -49.93
C ALA A 228 65.02 -83.07 -49.10
N ALA A 229 64.72 -83.23 -47.80
CA ALA A 229 65.39 -84.17 -46.92
C ALA A 229 65.14 -85.63 -47.35
N SER A 230 63.91 -85.96 -47.75
CA SER A 230 63.55 -87.28 -48.26
C SER A 230 64.24 -87.61 -49.58
N VAL A 231 64.32 -86.65 -50.51
CA VAL A 231 65.08 -86.78 -51.77
C VAL A 231 66.56 -87.01 -51.47
N SER A 232 67.12 -86.29 -50.49
CA SER A 232 68.52 -86.49 -50.08
C SER A 232 68.76 -87.90 -49.52
N LYS A 233 67.81 -88.45 -48.73
CA LYS A 233 67.87 -89.85 -48.27
C LYS A 233 67.78 -90.84 -49.43
N TRP A 234 66.86 -90.64 -50.38
CA TRP A 234 66.78 -91.49 -51.57
C TRP A 234 68.05 -91.43 -52.42
N GLN A 235 68.65 -90.26 -52.58
CA GLN A 235 69.95 -90.13 -53.24
C GLN A 235 71.03 -90.94 -52.52
N GLN A 236 71.09 -90.90 -51.18
CA GLN A 236 72.01 -91.72 -50.40
C GLN A 236 71.75 -93.22 -50.54
N GLU A 237 70.48 -93.64 -50.56
CA GLU A 237 70.11 -95.06 -50.77
C GLU A 237 70.45 -95.53 -52.18
N ILE A 238 70.23 -94.70 -53.21
CA ILE A 238 70.66 -94.98 -54.58
C ILE A 238 72.18 -95.08 -54.66
N ILE A 239 72.91 -94.18 -54.01
CA ILE A 239 74.38 -94.25 -53.94
C ILE A 239 74.82 -95.55 -53.27
N LYS A 240 74.24 -95.91 -52.12
CA LYS A 240 74.54 -97.17 -51.42
C LYS A 240 74.23 -98.39 -52.30
N ALA A 241 73.07 -98.42 -52.96
CA ALA A 241 72.69 -99.49 -53.88
C ALA A 241 73.65 -99.57 -55.09
N SER A 242 74.07 -98.42 -55.63
CA SER A 242 75.05 -98.34 -56.71
C SER A 242 76.44 -98.83 -56.27
N GLN A 243 76.87 -98.50 -55.04
CA GLN A 243 78.12 -98.98 -54.47
C GLN A 243 78.09 -100.49 -54.25
N LEU A 244 76.95 -101.04 -53.81
CA LEU A 244 76.74 -102.47 -53.61
C LEU A 244 76.68 -103.22 -54.96
N LEU A 245 76.11 -102.60 -55.99
CA LEU A 245 76.16 -103.10 -57.36
C LEU A 245 77.59 -103.06 -57.91
N CYS A 246 78.31 -101.96 -57.71
CA CYS A 246 79.71 -101.82 -58.10
C CYS A 246 80.58 -102.84 -57.36
N SER A 247 80.39 -103.06 -56.06
CA SER A 247 81.13 -104.07 -55.31
C SER A 247 80.86 -105.46 -55.86
N LYS A 248 79.59 -105.78 -56.18
CA LYS A 248 79.22 -107.05 -56.80
C LYS A 248 79.73 -107.19 -58.24
N MET A 249 79.83 -106.09 -58.98
CA MET A 249 80.46 -106.04 -60.30
C MET A 249 81.97 -106.30 -60.18
N THR A 250 82.66 -105.72 -59.19
CA THR A 250 84.07 -106.02 -58.92
C THR A 250 84.28 -107.46 -58.49
N THR A 251 83.43 -108.04 -57.61
CA THR A 251 83.57 -109.46 -57.27
C THR A 251 83.33 -110.35 -58.49
N LEU A 252 82.35 -110.03 -59.34
CA LEU A 252 82.15 -110.74 -60.62
C LEU A 252 83.31 -110.52 -61.60
N GLN A 253 83.95 -109.35 -61.60
CA GLN A 253 85.15 -109.10 -62.38
C GLN A 253 86.36 -109.87 -61.85
N GLU A 254 86.50 -110.00 -60.53
CA GLU A 254 87.51 -110.82 -59.87
C GLU A 254 87.27 -112.31 -60.11
N GLU A 255 86.02 -112.78 -60.03
CA GLU A 255 85.63 -114.14 -60.43
C GLU A 255 85.89 -114.37 -61.92
N ASN A 256 85.60 -113.40 -62.79
CA ASN A 256 85.97 -113.47 -64.21
C ASN A 256 87.49 -113.47 -64.39
N LEU A 257 88.25 -112.71 -63.60
CA LEU A 257 89.71 -112.71 -63.62
C LEU A 257 90.25 -114.06 -63.13
N GLN A 258 89.63 -114.66 -62.12
CA GLN A 258 89.95 -116.00 -61.62
C GLN A 258 89.60 -117.08 -62.65
N LEU A 259 88.44 -116.99 -63.32
CA LEU A 259 88.08 -117.85 -64.45
C LEU A 259 89.02 -117.66 -65.63
N LYS A 260 89.47 -116.43 -65.89
CA LYS A 260 90.46 -116.11 -66.93
C LYS A 260 91.85 -116.61 -66.56
N ASN A 261 92.24 -116.55 -65.28
CA ASN A 261 93.48 -117.14 -64.76
C ASN A 261 93.40 -118.67 -64.73
N LEU A 262 92.22 -119.27 -64.50
CA LEU A 262 91.96 -120.70 -64.65
C LEU A 262 91.95 -121.11 -66.14
N LEU A 263 91.48 -120.25 -67.04
CA LEU A 263 91.58 -120.44 -68.49
C LEU A 263 93.03 -120.29 -68.98
N ASP A 264 93.79 -119.33 -68.45
CA ASP A 264 95.23 -119.13 -68.73
C ASP A 264 96.08 -120.25 -68.10
N ALA A 265 95.65 -120.82 -66.97
CA ALA A 265 96.23 -122.03 -66.38
C ALA A 265 95.87 -123.30 -67.17
N ALA A 266 94.66 -123.38 -67.74
CA ALA A 266 94.25 -124.44 -68.66
C ALA A 266 94.89 -124.31 -70.06
N GLN A 267 95.28 -123.10 -70.48
CA GLN A 267 96.03 -122.85 -71.72
C GLN A 267 97.53 -123.15 -71.59
N ARG A 268 98.09 -123.25 -70.37
CA ARG A 268 99.46 -123.74 -70.14
C ARG A 268 99.59 -125.26 -70.21
N SER A 269 98.48 -125.96 -70.43
CA SER A 269 98.42 -127.40 -70.68
C SER A 269 97.64 -127.72 -71.96
N ASN A 270 97.91 -127.02 -73.07
CA ASN A 270 97.81 -127.65 -74.39
C ASN A 270 98.61 -126.88 -75.45
N SER A 271 99.46 -127.63 -76.14
CA SER A 271 100.41 -127.15 -77.15
C SER A 271 99.74 -126.88 -78.49
N GLN A 272 99.89 -125.67 -79.05
CA GLN A 272 100.12 -125.33 -80.47
C GLN A 272 99.77 -123.86 -80.80
N VAL A 273 100.80 -122.99 -80.91
CA VAL A 273 101.24 -122.26 -82.14
C VAL A 273 100.14 -121.81 -83.14
N PRO A 274 100.19 -120.59 -83.73
CA PRO A 274 99.94 -119.25 -83.18
C PRO A 274 98.90 -118.53 -84.10
N PHE A 275 99.03 -117.22 -84.35
CA PHE A 275 98.30 -116.43 -85.38
C PHE A 275 96.93 -115.83 -84.96
N ASN A 276 96.96 -114.70 -84.26
CA ASN A 276 96.24 -113.47 -84.66
C ASN A 276 96.35 -112.36 -83.61
N ASN A 277 97.58 -112.00 -83.25
CA ASN A 277 97.89 -110.82 -82.45
C ASN A 277 97.86 -109.51 -83.27
N GLN A 278 96.95 -109.39 -84.26
CA GLN A 278 96.89 -108.21 -85.12
C GLN A 278 95.48 -107.77 -85.51
N ARG A 279 94.45 -108.51 -85.08
CA ARG A 279 93.03 -108.19 -85.41
C ARG A 279 92.21 -107.69 -84.22
N LEU A 280 92.68 -107.90 -82.99
CA LEU A 280 92.03 -107.39 -81.76
C LEU A 280 92.57 -106.02 -81.31
N LEU A 281 93.83 -105.69 -81.63
CA LEU A 281 94.37 -104.34 -81.42
C LEU A 281 93.74 -103.33 -82.42
N GLN A 282 93.28 -103.82 -83.58
CA GLN A 282 92.55 -103.03 -84.56
C GLN A 282 91.08 -102.76 -84.14
N LYS A 283 90.49 -103.63 -83.31
CA LYS A 283 89.13 -103.45 -82.73
C LYS A 283 89.09 -102.54 -81.50
N VAL A 284 90.20 -102.40 -80.76
CA VAL A 284 90.28 -101.45 -79.63
C VAL A 284 90.46 -100.02 -80.15
N CYS A 285 91.24 -99.81 -81.21
CA CYS A 285 91.33 -98.50 -81.89
C CYS A 285 90.05 -98.11 -82.67
N GLU A 286 89.16 -99.07 -82.98
CA GLU A 286 87.86 -98.80 -83.61
C GLU A 286 86.79 -98.40 -82.59
N MET A 287 86.90 -98.80 -81.31
CA MET A 287 85.98 -98.36 -80.24
C MET A 287 86.31 -96.98 -79.66
N GLU A 288 87.57 -96.53 -79.69
CA GLU A 288 87.91 -95.13 -79.36
C GLU A 288 87.51 -94.14 -80.47
N ARG A 289 87.36 -94.60 -81.72
CA ARG A 289 86.84 -93.80 -82.83
C ARG A 289 85.31 -93.64 -82.79
N LEU A 290 84.59 -94.55 -82.10
CA LEU A 290 83.14 -94.51 -81.93
C LEU A 290 82.66 -93.63 -80.76
N VAL A 291 83.54 -93.13 -79.89
CA VAL A 291 83.20 -92.10 -78.89
C VAL A 291 83.34 -90.68 -79.46
N LYS A 292 84.14 -90.50 -80.53
CA LYS A 292 84.30 -89.21 -81.23
C LYS A 292 83.36 -88.99 -82.42
N LEU A 293 82.52 -89.98 -82.75
CA LEU A 293 81.44 -89.90 -83.76
C LEU A 293 80.03 -90.02 -83.15
N ALA A 294 79.90 -89.87 -81.82
CA ALA A 294 78.61 -89.61 -81.13
C ALA A 294 78.43 -88.12 -80.78
N GLY A 295 79.35 -87.27 -81.24
CA GLY A 295 79.17 -85.83 -81.36
C GLY A 295 78.95 -85.49 -82.83
N GLN A 296 77.72 -85.09 -83.17
CA GLN A 296 77.26 -84.52 -84.45
C GLN A 296 76.50 -85.45 -85.42
N GLN A 297 75.16 -85.32 -85.29
CA GLN A 297 74.14 -85.21 -86.35
C GLN A 297 73.42 -86.47 -86.88
N GLN A 298 72.24 -86.72 -86.28
CA GLN A 298 70.95 -86.92 -86.96
C GLN A 298 69.87 -86.69 -85.88
N THR A 299 69.07 -85.62 -85.80
CA THR A 299 68.34 -84.81 -86.79
C THR A 299 67.38 -85.61 -87.66
N GLN A 300 66.18 -85.87 -87.12
CA GLN A 300 64.85 -86.04 -87.74
C GLN A 300 63.97 -86.69 -86.66
N GLN A 301 62.81 -86.23 -86.22
CA GLN A 301 61.77 -85.36 -86.76
C GLN A 301 60.93 -84.80 -85.59
N GLN A 302 60.51 -83.53 -85.74
CA GLN A 302 59.14 -83.00 -85.55
C GLN A 302 58.31 -83.51 -84.34
N GLN A 303 57.77 -82.68 -83.45
CA GLN A 303 56.89 -81.54 -83.72
C GLN A 303 56.91 -80.47 -82.60
N LEU A 304 56.55 -79.26 -83.04
CA LEU A 304 56.21 -78.00 -82.34
C LEU A 304 55.20 -78.13 -81.17
N PRO A 305 54.96 -77.07 -80.34
CA PRO A 305 55.21 -75.64 -80.62
C PRO A 305 55.96 -74.82 -79.56
N LYS A 306 56.62 -73.78 -80.09
CA LYS A 306 57.16 -72.60 -79.42
C LYS A 306 56.03 -71.71 -78.89
N ILE A 307 56.15 -71.26 -77.65
CA ILE A 307 55.73 -69.92 -77.24
C ILE A 307 56.98 -69.18 -76.76
N SER A 308 57.26 -68.11 -77.48
CA SER A 308 58.26 -67.09 -77.24
C SER A 308 57.94 -66.34 -75.94
N LEU A 309 58.83 -66.42 -74.94
CA LEU A 309 58.91 -65.40 -73.90
C LEU A 309 60.20 -64.60 -74.12
N ASP A 310 59.92 -63.41 -74.60
CA ASP A 310 60.76 -62.28 -74.95
C ASP A 310 61.89 -62.00 -73.94
N VAL A 311 63.11 -62.36 -74.32
CA VAL A 311 64.34 -62.06 -73.59
C VAL A 311 64.67 -60.55 -73.63
N ASP A 312 64.04 -59.78 -74.51
CA ASP A 312 64.24 -58.33 -74.60
C ASP A 312 63.54 -57.57 -73.45
N SER A 313 62.50 -58.13 -72.81
CA SER A 313 61.89 -57.55 -71.60
C SER A 313 62.77 -57.67 -70.37
N LEU A 314 63.55 -58.76 -70.26
CA LEU A 314 64.50 -58.97 -69.16
C LEU A 314 65.78 -58.14 -69.36
N LEU A 315 66.22 -57.95 -70.61
CA LEU A 315 67.27 -57.00 -70.95
C LEU A 315 66.83 -55.55 -70.69
N HIS A 316 65.58 -55.16 -70.97
CA HIS A 316 65.07 -53.83 -70.62
C HIS A 316 64.94 -53.59 -69.11
N LYS A 317 64.61 -54.63 -68.33
CA LYS A 317 64.57 -54.55 -66.86
C LYS A 317 65.97 -54.52 -66.26
N LEU A 318 66.94 -55.25 -66.83
CA LEU A 318 68.34 -55.19 -66.41
C LEU A 318 68.98 -53.84 -66.75
N ASN A 319 68.66 -53.28 -67.92
CA ASN A 319 69.13 -51.96 -68.37
C ASN A 319 68.46 -50.81 -67.57
N ASN A 320 67.21 -50.99 -67.11
CA ASN A 320 66.56 -50.07 -66.16
C ASN A 320 67.12 -50.17 -64.73
N VAL A 321 67.53 -51.36 -64.28
CA VAL A 321 68.25 -51.53 -63.01
C VAL A 321 69.67 -50.96 -63.11
N GLU A 322 70.34 -51.11 -64.25
CA GLU A 322 71.64 -50.48 -64.51
C GLU A 322 71.53 -48.95 -64.60
N ARG A 323 70.44 -48.42 -65.16
CA ARG A 323 70.13 -46.99 -65.19
C ARG A 323 69.76 -46.42 -63.82
N LEU A 324 69.02 -47.17 -62.99
CA LEU A 324 68.76 -46.81 -61.58
C LEU A 324 70.02 -46.94 -60.71
N THR A 325 70.89 -47.91 -61.00
CA THR A 325 72.20 -48.06 -60.35
C THR A 325 73.16 -46.96 -60.78
N ASN A 326 73.09 -46.48 -62.04
CA ASN A 326 73.89 -45.36 -62.53
C ASN A 326 73.37 -44.00 -62.01
N ILE A 327 72.05 -43.84 -61.77
CA ILE A 327 71.49 -42.65 -61.10
C ILE A 327 71.84 -42.64 -59.59
N LEU A 328 71.83 -43.81 -58.93
CA LEU A 328 72.34 -43.95 -57.55
C LEU A 328 73.87 -43.80 -57.47
N ARG A 329 74.62 -44.23 -58.48
CA ARG A 329 76.08 -44.06 -58.59
C ARG A 329 76.47 -42.61 -58.93
N GLU A 330 75.66 -41.87 -59.68
CA GLU A 330 75.81 -40.40 -59.88
C GLU A 330 75.44 -39.59 -58.63
N GLN A 331 74.45 -40.03 -57.85
CA GLN A 331 74.12 -39.41 -56.56
C GLN A 331 75.10 -39.75 -55.42
N GLN A 332 75.93 -40.81 -55.58
CA GLN A 332 76.90 -41.24 -54.56
C GLN A 332 78.37 -40.89 -54.92
N ASN A 333 78.70 -40.65 -56.20
CA ASN A 333 80.04 -40.24 -56.64
C ASN A 333 80.33 -38.73 -56.53
N THR A 334 79.41 -37.91 -56.03
CA THR A 334 79.68 -36.49 -55.72
C THR A 334 80.19 -36.27 -54.29
N ALA A 335 80.32 -37.32 -53.47
CA ALA A 335 80.62 -37.15 -52.04
C ALA A 335 82.08 -37.40 -51.61
N THR A 336 82.99 -37.96 -52.41
CA THR A 336 84.37 -38.15 -51.89
C THR A 336 85.44 -38.30 -52.97
N GLN A 337 86.45 -37.42 -52.88
CA GLN A 337 87.72 -37.36 -53.61
C GLN A 337 87.74 -36.56 -54.92
N GLN A 338 87.88 -35.23 -54.79
CA GLN A 338 89.16 -34.58 -55.12
C GLN A 338 89.17 -33.13 -54.63
N THR A 339 89.88 -32.92 -53.52
CA THR A 339 90.54 -31.64 -53.25
C THR A 339 91.61 -31.43 -54.31
N MET A 340 91.38 -30.49 -55.24
CA MET A 340 92.29 -29.42 -55.66
C MET A 340 91.50 -28.41 -56.53
N LYS A 341 90.63 -27.63 -55.86
CA LYS A 341 90.02 -26.31 -56.21
C LYS A 341 89.20 -26.17 -57.52
N PRO A 342 88.15 -25.30 -57.55
CA PRO A 342 87.73 -24.33 -56.55
C PRO A 342 86.46 -24.75 -55.78
N ALA A 343 86.51 -24.61 -54.46
CA ALA A 343 85.58 -25.15 -53.47
C ALA A 343 84.25 -24.39 -53.29
N ASN A 344 83.74 -23.69 -54.32
CA ASN A 344 82.65 -22.73 -54.12
C ASN A 344 81.24 -23.15 -54.63
N SER A 345 81.06 -24.25 -55.38
CA SER A 345 79.71 -24.57 -55.94
C SER A 345 78.96 -25.73 -55.27
N LEU A 346 79.62 -26.84 -54.90
CA LEU A 346 78.92 -27.98 -54.26
C LEU A 346 78.61 -27.77 -52.77
N ASN A 347 79.45 -27.03 -52.05
CA ASN A 347 79.07 -26.52 -50.74
C ASN A 347 77.91 -25.54 -50.88
N ALA A 348 77.92 -24.67 -51.91
CA ALA A 348 76.82 -23.75 -52.13
C ALA A 348 75.49 -24.49 -52.38
N THR A 349 75.42 -25.53 -53.21
CA THR A 349 74.14 -26.24 -53.44
C THR A 349 73.64 -26.99 -52.20
N HIS A 350 74.50 -27.68 -51.46
CA HIS A 350 74.09 -28.37 -50.23
C HIS A 350 73.74 -27.40 -49.08
N PHE A 351 74.49 -26.30 -48.95
CA PHE A 351 74.12 -25.22 -48.01
C PHE A 351 72.86 -24.50 -48.47
N THR A 352 72.62 -24.33 -49.77
CA THR A 352 71.39 -23.73 -50.33
C THR A 352 70.19 -24.66 -50.13
N ASP A 353 70.32 -25.97 -50.31
CA ASP A 353 69.23 -26.92 -50.04
C ASP A 353 68.93 -27.04 -48.54
N LYS A 354 69.96 -27.02 -47.70
CA LYS A 354 69.79 -26.99 -46.25
C LYS A 354 69.22 -25.65 -45.79
N LEU A 355 69.62 -24.54 -46.40
CA LEU A 355 69.07 -23.20 -46.17
C LEU A 355 67.60 -23.14 -46.61
N ASN A 356 67.25 -23.70 -47.77
CA ASN A 356 65.88 -23.78 -48.28
C ASN A 356 65.01 -24.65 -47.37
N ARG A 357 65.53 -25.78 -46.87
CA ARG A 357 64.83 -26.61 -45.87
C ARG A 357 64.67 -25.88 -44.54
N MET A 358 65.70 -25.17 -44.07
CA MET A 358 65.60 -24.35 -42.86
C MET A 358 64.65 -23.17 -43.03
N GLN A 359 64.63 -22.53 -44.20
CA GLN A 359 63.70 -21.45 -44.54
C GLN A 359 62.26 -21.97 -44.61
N HIS A 360 62.04 -23.15 -45.20
CA HIS A 360 60.72 -23.80 -45.20
C HIS A 360 60.27 -24.17 -43.78
N LEU A 361 61.16 -24.75 -42.96
CA LEU A 361 60.86 -25.04 -41.55
C LEU A 361 60.56 -23.75 -40.76
N THR A 362 61.30 -22.67 -41.03
CA THR A 362 61.06 -21.37 -40.41
C THR A 362 59.71 -20.79 -40.85
N GLN A 363 59.33 -20.90 -42.12
CA GLN A 363 58.02 -20.49 -42.62
C GLN A 363 56.88 -21.31 -42.01
N VAL A 364 57.04 -22.63 -41.85
CA VAL A 364 56.05 -23.48 -41.20
C VAL A 364 55.90 -23.11 -39.73
N ILE A 365 57.00 -22.95 -39.00
CA ILE A 365 56.98 -22.52 -37.60
C ILE A 365 56.37 -21.11 -37.47
N GLN A 366 56.65 -20.21 -38.41
CA GLN A 366 56.08 -18.86 -38.41
C GLN A 366 54.59 -18.86 -38.74
N LYS A 367 54.13 -19.76 -39.61
CA LYS A 367 52.71 -19.98 -39.88
C LYS A 367 52.00 -20.59 -38.67
N GLU A 368 52.54 -21.64 -38.07
CA GLU A 368 52.01 -22.24 -36.83
C GLU A 368 51.97 -21.23 -35.68
N ARG A 369 53.01 -20.39 -35.54
CA ARG A 369 53.03 -19.30 -34.55
C ARG A 369 51.96 -18.25 -34.85
N SER A 370 51.72 -17.90 -36.12
CA SER A 370 50.66 -16.96 -36.49
C SER A 370 49.26 -17.54 -36.27
N GLU A 371 49.06 -18.83 -36.53
CA GLU A 371 47.81 -19.54 -36.26
C GLU A 371 47.55 -19.66 -34.75
N GLN A 372 48.57 -19.98 -33.97
CA GLN A 372 48.51 -19.98 -32.50
C GLN A 372 48.22 -18.58 -31.96
N GLN A 373 48.86 -17.54 -32.50
CA GLN A 373 48.64 -16.16 -32.08
C GLN A 373 47.22 -15.69 -32.40
N CYS A 374 46.69 -16.05 -33.58
CA CYS A 374 45.29 -15.79 -33.95
C CYS A 374 44.30 -16.52 -33.02
N ALA A 375 44.58 -17.78 -32.68
CA ALA A 375 43.77 -18.54 -31.72
C ALA A 375 43.79 -17.92 -30.31
N LEU A 376 44.95 -17.39 -29.88
CA LEU A 376 45.11 -16.72 -28.59
C LEU A 376 44.33 -15.40 -28.56
N THR A 377 44.36 -14.61 -29.64
CA THR A 377 43.57 -13.37 -29.77
C THR A 377 42.07 -13.66 -29.78
N LEU A 378 41.62 -14.72 -30.47
CA LEU A 378 40.21 -15.15 -30.45
C LEU A 378 39.76 -15.61 -29.06
N MET A 379 40.63 -16.29 -28.32
CA MET A 379 40.37 -16.69 -26.94
C MET A 379 40.30 -15.47 -26.02
N GLN A 380 41.21 -14.50 -26.15
CA GLN A 380 41.18 -13.23 -25.40
C GLN A 380 39.89 -12.45 -25.68
N GLN A 381 39.48 -12.29 -26.94
CA GLN A 381 38.22 -11.62 -27.29
C GLN A 381 36.99 -12.35 -26.74
N ARG A 382 37.03 -13.69 -26.60
CA ARG A 382 35.93 -14.43 -25.96
C ARG A 382 35.89 -14.16 -24.47
N TYR A 383 37.04 -14.16 -23.80
CA TYR A 383 37.14 -13.80 -22.39
C TYR A 383 36.69 -12.36 -22.14
N GLU A 384 37.08 -11.40 -22.97
CA GLU A 384 36.64 -10.00 -22.87
C GLU A 384 35.13 -9.86 -23.05
N ARG A 385 34.52 -10.57 -24.01
CA ARG A 385 33.06 -10.58 -24.19
C ARG A 385 32.33 -11.19 -23.00
N GLU A 386 32.84 -12.29 -22.45
CA GLU A 386 32.26 -12.95 -21.28
C GLU A 386 32.39 -12.06 -20.04
N ASN A 387 33.52 -11.37 -19.88
CA ASN A 387 33.72 -10.41 -18.79
C ASN A 387 32.79 -9.19 -18.93
N ALA A 388 32.61 -8.66 -20.14
CA ALA A 388 31.68 -7.56 -20.39
C ALA A 388 30.22 -7.96 -20.11
N GLN A 389 29.82 -9.20 -20.40
CA GLN A 389 28.49 -9.72 -20.06
C GLN A 389 28.31 -9.89 -18.55
N LEU A 390 29.34 -10.37 -17.84
CA LEU A 390 29.31 -10.46 -16.37
C LEU A 390 29.26 -9.08 -15.72
N GLU A 391 30.00 -8.10 -16.24
CA GLU A 391 29.96 -6.71 -15.77
C GLU A 391 28.58 -6.08 -15.99
N ALA A 392 27.96 -6.29 -17.16
CA ALA A 392 26.59 -5.85 -17.42
C ALA A 392 25.59 -6.47 -16.43
N SER A 393 25.68 -7.78 -16.18
CA SER A 393 24.81 -8.47 -15.21
C SER A 393 25.02 -7.96 -13.77
N VAL A 394 26.26 -7.63 -13.38
CA VAL A 394 26.55 -7.03 -12.07
C VAL A 394 25.97 -5.62 -11.96
N VAL A 395 25.99 -4.83 -13.02
CA VAL A 395 25.37 -3.50 -13.05
C VAL A 395 23.85 -3.60 -12.94
N GLU A 396 23.21 -4.51 -13.67
CA GLU A 396 21.77 -4.77 -13.57
C GLU A 396 21.37 -5.23 -12.17
N LEU A 397 22.14 -6.15 -11.56
CA LEU A 397 21.91 -6.60 -10.18
C LEU A 397 22.10 -5.49 -9.14
N ARG A 398 23.02 -4.55 -9.39
CA ARG A 398 23.20 -3.36 -8.53
C ARG A 398 22.03 -2.40 -8.66
N GLN A 399 21.59 -2.10 -9.88
CA GLN A 399 20.41 -1.26 -10.13
C GLN A 399 19.16 -1.87 -9.52
N HIS A 400 18.99 -3.19 -9.61
CA HIS A 400 17.85 -3.87 -8.97
C HIS A 400 17.90 -3.78 -7.44
N ASN A 401 19.09 -3.91 -6.84
CA ASN A 401 19.26 -3.71 -5.40
C ASN A 401 18.99 -2.26 -4.96
N GLU A 402 19.40 -1.27 -5.74
CA GLU A 402 19.11 0.15 -5.48
C GLU A 402 17.62 0.47 -5.61
N ASP A 403 16.92 -0.10 -6.60
CA ASP A 403 15.46 0.02 -6.72
C ASP A 403 14.75 -0.68 -5.54
N LEU A 404 15.20 -1.87 -5.15
CA LEU A 404 14.69 -2.57 -3.96
C LEU A 404 14.91 -1.77 -2.67
N GLN A 405 16.08 -1.15 -2.49
CA GLN A 405 16.35 -0.27 -1.35
C GLN A 405 15.47 0.99 -1.38
N SER A 406 15.28 1.60 -2.55
CA SER A 406 14.42 2.77 -2.70
C SER A 406 12.97 2.44 -2.39
N ARG A 407 12.46 1.28 -2.84
CA ARG A 407 11.13 0.78 -2.49
C ARG A 407 11.00 0.46 -1.00
N TYR A 408 12.04 -0.10 -0.39
CA TYR A 408 12.06 -0.35 1.05
C TYR A 408 11.97 0.96 1.84
N GLN A 409 12.76 1.96 1.48
CA GLN A 409 12.71 3.29 2.10
C GLN A 409 11.35 3.97 1.91
N LEU A 410 10.74 3.82 0.73
CA LEU A 410 9.39 4.33 0.47
C LEU A 410 8.36 3.65 1.39
N LYS A 411 8.44 2.32 1.56
CA LYS A 411 7.58 1.58 2.50
C LYS A 411 7.83 1.94 3.95
N GLU A 412 9.08 2.20 4.33
CA GLU A 412 9.41 2.70 5.66
C GLU A 412 8.80 4.09 5.91
N HIS A 413 8.81 4.96 4.90
CA HIS A 413 8.16 6.27 4.97
C HIS A 413 6.64 6.17 5.08
N GLU A 414 5.99 5.37 4.23
CA GLU A 414 4.54 5.09 4.30
C GLU A 414 4.16 4.52 5.68
N HIS A 415 4.96 3.60 6.23
CA HIS A 415 4.73 3.07 7.58
C HIS A 415 4.90 4.14 8.66
N ALA A 416 5.86 5.05 8.52
CA ALA A 416 6.03 6.16 9.45
C ALA A 416 4.85 7.15 9.40
N GLU A 417 4.33 7.43 8.20
CA GLU A 417 3.13 8.26 7.98
C GLU A 417 1.89 7.58 8.56
N LEU A 418 1.65 6.30 8.27
CA LEU A 418 0.56 5.52 8.88
C LEU A 418 0.64 5.49 10.42
N LEU A 419 1.85 5.42 10.98
CA LEU A 419 2.06 5.52 12.43
C LEU A 419 1.79 6.92 12.96
N ALA A 420 2.08 7.97 12.19
CA ALA A 420 1.75 9.35 12.54
C ALA A 420 0.23 9.56 12.51
N GLU A 421 -0.46 9.10 11.46
CA GLU A 421 -1.91 9.12 11.35
C GLU A 421 -2.57 8.32 12.47
N MET A 422 -2.09 7.11 12.77
CA MET A 422 -2.56 6.32 13.91
C MET A 422 -2.37 7.05 15.25
N ARG A 423 -1.28 7.80 15.43
CA ARG A 423 -1.08 8.60 16.65
C ARG A 423 -2.06 9.76 16.73
N GLU A 424 -2.27 10.49 15.63
CA GLU A 424 -3.23 11.60 15.58
C GLU A 424 -4.66 11.11 15.80
N LEU A 425 -5.03 9.97 15.22
CA LEU A 425 -6.33 9.34 15.40
C LEU A 425 -6.54 8.88 16.85
N ASN A 426 -5.50 8.32 17.48
CA ASN A 426 -5.53 7.98 18.90
C ASN A 426 -5.62 9.22 19.81
N GLU A 427 -4.96 10.32 19.45
CA GLU A 427 -5.03 11.59 20.19
C GLU A 427 -6.42 12.23 20.06
N ALA A 428 -7.01 12.20 18.87
CA ALA A 428 -8.39 12.62 18.62
C ALA A 428 -9.41 11.73 19.36
N LEU A 429 -9.18 10.41 19.40
CA LEU A 429 -9.99 9.48 20.18
C LEU A 429 -9.88 9.75 21.68
N LYS A 430 -8.68 10.07 22.18
CA LYS A 430 -8.47 10.46 23.58
C LYS A 430 -9.18 11.77 23.90
N ALA A 431 -9.08 12.79 23.03
CA ALA A 431 -9.79 14.05 23.19
C ALA A 431 -11.32 13.84 23.19
N ARG A 432 -11.85 12.97 22.31
CA ARG A 432 -13.26 12.55 22.33
C ARG A 432 -13.61 11.81 23.62
N GLY A 433 -12.76 10.91 24.09
CA GLY A 433 -12.92 10.20 25.36
C GLY A 433 -12.98 11.15 26.57
N ASP A 434 -12.17 12.20 26.57
CA ASP A 434 -12.18 13.24 27.62
C ASP A 434 -13.45 14.10 27.56
N VAL A 435 -14.00 14.37 26.36
CA VAL A 435 -15.29 15.05 26.20
C VAL A 435 -16.45 14.16 26.64
N ILE A 436 -16.44 12.87 26.27
CA ILE A 436 -17.44 11.90 26.71
C ILE A 436 -17.40 11.74 28.24
N SER A 437 -16.21 11.67 28.84
CA SER A 437 -16.04 11.60 30.29
C SER A 437 -16.61 12.85 30.99
N ARG A 438 -16.37 14.04 30.44
CA ARG A 438 -16.97 15.29 30.94
C ARG A 438 -18.49 15.32 30.79
N MET A 439 -19.03 14.83 29.68
CA MET A 439 -20.48 14.72 29.48
C MET A 439 -21.12 13.70 30.42
N GLN A 440 -20.47 12.55 30.65
CA GLN A 440 -20.91 11.56 31.64
C GLN A 440 -20.88 12.14 33.05
N GLU A 441 -19.84 12.90 33.42
CA GLU A 441 -19.79 13.55 34.73
C GLU A 441 -20.91 14.61 34.90
N GLN A 442 -21.25 15.34 33.84
CA GLN A 442 -22.41 16.25 33.83
C GLN A 442 -23.74 15.50 33.94
N HIS A 443 -23.89 14.39 33.21
CA HIS A 443 -25.07 13.54 33.31
C HIS A 443 -25.23 12.93 34.71
N ASP A 444 -24.15 12.47 35.33
CA ASP A 444 -24.14 11.93 36.69
C ASP A 444 -24.46 13.00 37.74
N LYS A 445 -24.00 14.24 37.54
CA LYS A 445 -24.38 15.39 38.39
C LYS A 445 -25.88 15.69 38.25
N GLY A 446 -26.38 15.80 37.02
CA GLY A 446 -27.81 16.00 36.76
C GLY A 446 -28.67 14.84 37.30
N HIS A 447 -28.19 13.61 37.21
CA HIS A 447 -28.90 12.44 37.76
C HIS A 447 -28.94 12.45 39.29
N LYS A 448 -27.85 12.87 39.96
CA LYS A 448 -27.81 13.06 41.42
C LYS A 448 -28.74 14.19 41.87
N GLU A 449 -28.81 15.29 41.11
CA GLU A 449 -29.74 16.39 41.38
C GLU A 449 -31.20 15.96 41.21
N LEU A 450 -31.52 15.21 40.14
CA LEU A 450 -32.84 14.62 39.94
C LEU A 450 -33.22 13.66 41.08
N GLN A 451 -32.29 12.80 41.50
CA GLN A 451 -32.52 11.86 42.59
C GLN A 451 -32.69 12.58 43.93
N ALA A 452 -31.97 13.68 44.17
CA ALA A 452 -32.15 14.52 45.34
C ALA A 452 -33.53 15.22 45.32
N LEU A 453 -33.93 15.76 44.17
CA LEU A 453 -35.26 16.34 43.97
C LEU A 453 -36.37 15.30 44.19
N GLU A 454 -36.23 14.10 43.63
CA GLU A 454 -37.18 13.00 43.79
C GLU A 454 -37.29 12.56 45.26
N LYS A 455 -36.17 12.52 45.98
CA LYS A 455 -36.16 12.28 47.43
C LYS A 455 -36.88 13.40 48.19
N THR A 456 -36.61 14.67 47.89
CA THR A 456 -37.33 15.79 48.52
C THR A 456 -38.83 15.79 48.19
N LEU A 457 -39.21 15.39 46.97
CA LEU A 457 -40.61 15.24 46.56
C LEU A 457 -41.28 14.09 47.33
N SER A 458 -40.57 12.98 47.53
CA SER A 458 -41.06 11.85 48.34
C SER A 458 -41.23 12.22 49.81
N GLU A 459 -40.32 13.01 50.37
CA GLU A 459 -40.40 13.53 51.74
C GLU A 459 -41.57 14.52 51.89
N LYS A 460 -41.77 15.41 50.91
CA LYS A 460 -42.92 16.32 50.84
C LYS A 460 -44.24 15.56 50.69
N SER A 461 -44.26 14.51 49.87
CA SER A 461 -45.43 13.64 49.70
C SER A 461 -45.77 12.89 50.99
N LEU A 462 -44.76 12.38 51.71
CA LEU A 462 -44.94 11.76 53.03
C LEU A 462 -45.45 12.77 54.07
N GLN A 463 -44.93 14.01 54.06
CA GLN A 463 -45.41 15.09 54.92
C GLN A 463 -46.86 15.47 54.61
N LEU A 464 -47.23 15.52 53.33
CA LEU A 464 -48.62 15.73 52.90
C LEU A 464 -49.52 14.59 53.35
N GLN A 465 -49.07 13.34 53.23
CA GLN A 465 -49.82 12.17 53.68
C GLN A 465 -49.99 12.15 55.21
N GLN A 466 -48.97 12.55 55.97
CA GLN A 466 -49.05 12.70 57.44
C GLN A 466 -49.93 13.89 57.85
N ALA A 467 -49.93 14.98 57.09
CA ALA A 467 -50.84 16.10 57.31
C ALA A 467 -52.28 15.68 57.00
N GLN A 468 -52.50 14.91 55.93
CA GLN A 468 -53.80 14.37 55.55
C GLN A 468 -54.32 13.39 56.60
N SER A 469 -53.49 12.46 57.08
CA SER A 469 -53.91 11.54 58.14
C SER A 469 -54.22 12.25 59.47
N ARG A 470 -53.52 13.34 59.78
CA ARG A 470 -53.84 14.20 60.94
C ARG A 470 -55.14 14.97 60.74
N ILE A 471 -55.43 15.42 59.52
CA ILE A 471 -56.72 16.04 59.19
C ILE A 471 -57.83 14.99 59.34
N ASP A 472 -57.65 13.79 58.80
CA ASP A 472 -58.62 12.71 58.91
C ASP A 472 -58.83 12.25 60.38
N GLU A 473 -57.77 12.23 61.19
CA GLU A 473 -57.84 11.97 62.65
C GLU A 473 -58.60 13.08 63.40
N LEU A 474 -58.40 14.34 63.02
CA LEU A 474 -59.12 15.49 63.57
C LEU A 474 -60.59 15.50 63.12
N GLU A 475 -60.88 15.14 61.87
CA GLU A 475 -62.25 15.01 61.34
C GLU A 475 -63.01 13.85 62.00
N GLN A 476 -62.34 12.72 62.30
CA GLN A 476 -62.93 11.63 63.10
C GLN A 476 -63.15 12.05 64.57
N HIS A 477 -62.32 12.95 65.10
CA HIS A 477 -62.51 13.53 66.43
C HIS A 477 -63.65 14.57 66.47
N GLU A 478 -63.87 15.32 65.38
CA GLU A 478 -65.04 16.21 65.22
C GLU A 478 -66.33 15.41 65.02
N GLN A 479 -66.33 14.32 64.23
CA GLN A 479 -67.51 13.47 64.03
C GLN A 479 -67.99 12.75 65.31
N ASN A 480 -67.08 12.45 66.24
CA ASN A 480 -67.45 11.89 67.55
C ASN A 480 -67.87 12.96 68.59
N GLY A 481 -67.57 14.25 68.34
CA GLY A 481 -68.01 15.37 69.18
C GLY A 481 -69.37 15.96 68.79
N ASP A 482 -69.82 15.72 67.56
CA ASP A 482 -71.00 16.39 66.97
C ASP A 482 -72.34 15.73 67.35
N ALA A 483 -72.33 14.65 68.13
CA ALA A 483 -73.54 14.05 68.70
C ALA A 483 -74.04 14.76 69.99
N GLN A 484 -73.39 15.83 70.44
CA GLN A 484 -73.75 16.51 71.71
C GLN A 484 -73.78 18.04 71.69
N SER A 485 -73.63 18.72 70.55
CA SER A 485 -73.64 20.19 70.50
C SER A 485 -74.70 20.79 69.56
N ASP A 486 -75.85 20.12 69.43
CA ASP A 486 -77.01 20.62 68.70
C ASP A 486 -77.87 21.63 69.52
N VAL A 487 -77.30 22.18 70.60
CA VAL A 487 -77.97 23.14 71.47
C VAL A 487 -76.97 24.22 71.90
N LEU A 488 -76.84 25.27 71.08
CA LEU A 488 -76.82 26.70 71.46
C LEU A 488 -76.03 27.57 70.47
N SER A 489 -76.79 28.20 69.57
CA SER A 489 -76.63 29.57 69.06
C SER A 489 -75.44 29.96 68.14
N THR A 490 -75.88 30.36 66.94
CA THR A 490 -75.48 31.59 66.21
C THR A 490 -74.05 31.66 65.67
N SER A 491 -73.77 31.09 64.49
CA SER A 491 -72.88 31.65 63.44
C SER A 491 -72.68 30.71 62.22
N THR A 492 -73.70 29.96 61.76
CA THR A 492 -73.51 28.89 60.75
C THR A 492 -74.05 29.20 59.36
N ILE A 493 -74.16 30.48 58.99
CA ILE A 493 -74.52 30.85 57.60
C ILE A 493 -73.27 30.95 56.70
N SER A 494 -72.09 31.30 57.25
CA SER A 494 -70.91 31.53 56.41
C SER A 494 -70.13 30.27 56.01
N ARG A 495 -70.24 29.16 56.75
CA ARG A 495 -69.49 27.91 56.44
C ARG A 495 -70.31 26.92 55.60
N ALA A 496 -71.63 26.96 55.69
CA ALA A 496 -72.51 26.17 54.83
C ALA A 496 -72.57 26.73 53.40
N GLU A 497 -72.59 28.07 53.23
CA GLU A 497 -72.47 28.68 51.89
C GLU A 497 -71.08 28.49 51.28
N GLU A 498 -70.02 28.44 52.08
CA GLU A 498 -68.65 28.24 51.56
C GLU A 498 -68.34 26.77 51.24
N LEU A 499 -68.87 25.81 52.01
CA LEU A 499 -68.83 24.38 51.65
C LEU A 499 -69.80 24.03 50.51
N SER A 500 -70.96 24.70 50.39
CA SER A 500 -71.78 24.61 49.18
C SER A 500 -71.10 25.24 47.98
N ARG A 501 -70.37 26.36 48.13
CA ARG A 501 -69.58 26.94 47.03
C ARG A 501 -68.41 26.08 46.60
N LEU A 502 -67.67 25.49 47.55
CA LEU A 502 -66.56 24.59 47.26
C LEU A 502 -67.05 23.27 46.69
N ARG A 503 -68.18 22.74 47.15
CA ARG A 503 -68.83 21.57 46.53
C ARG A 503 -69.43 21.91 45.15
N GLU A 504 -69.96 23.11 44.91
CA GLU A 504 -70.39 23.56 43.58
C GLU A 504 -69.20 23.86 42.64
N LEU A 505 -68.04 24.26 43.19
CA LEU A 505 -66.79 24.44 42.44
C LEU A 505 -66.15 23.09 42.11
N ASP A 506 -66.08 22.16 43.06
CA ASP A 506 -65.57 20.80 42.84
C ASP A 506 -66.53 19.96 41.99
N ASP A 507 -67.85 20.00 42.22
CA ASP A 507 -68.84 19.45 41.28
C ASP A 507 -68.74 20.16 39.94
N GLY A 508 -68.36 21.45 39.91
CA GLY A 508 -68.12 22.20 38.69
C GLY A 508 -66.87 21.76 37.92
N TYR A 509 -65.78 21.38 38.61
CA TYR A 509 -64.55 20.86 37.99
C TYR A 509 -64.67 19.37 37.65
N GLU A 510 -65.35 18.58 38.48
CA GLU A 510 -65.61 17.16 38.26
C GLU A 510 -66.70 16.97 37.19
N GLU A 511 -67.74 17.81 37.15
CA GLU A 511 -68.64 17.90 36.00
C GLU A 511 -67.94 18.47 34.78
N LYS A 512 -67.01 19.44 34.88
CA LYS A 512 -66.26 19.91 33.70
C LYS A 512 -65.30 18.85 33.20
N TYR A 513 -64.68 18.05 34.06
CA TYR A 513 -63.77 16.98 33.67
C TYR A 513 -64.54 15.76 33.17
N ASN A 514 -65.69 15.42 33.77
CA ASN A 514 -66.59 14.39 33.27
C ASN A 514 -67.36 14.86 32.04
N LYS A 515 -67.69 16.15 31.90
CA LYS A 515 -68.22 16.75 30.66
C LYS A 515 -67.12 16.83 29.63
N LEU A 516 -65.86 17.12 29.96
CA LEU A 516 -64.75 17.16 29.00
C LEU A 516 -64.40 15.74 28.56
N ARG A 517 -64.40 14.74 29.45
CA ARG A 517 -64.21 13.33 29.13
C ARG A 517 -65.42 12.76 28.40
N ALA A 518 -66.64 13.13 28.77
CA ALA A 518 -67.84 12.83 28.01
C ALA A 518 -67.88 13.61 26.70
N LEU A 519 -67.25 14.78 26.58
CA LEU A 519 -67.09 15.57 25.37
C LEU A 519 -65.98 14.97 24.53
N THR A 520 -64.91 14.40 25.08
CA THR A 520 -63.87 13.67 24.35
C THR A 520 -64.42 12.32 23.90
N VAL A 521 -65.24 11.63 24.70
CA VAL A 521 -65.93 10.41 24.30
C VAL A 521 -67.06 10.72 23.32
N LYS A 522 -67.80 11.83 23.48
CA LYS A 522 -68.82 12.31 22.52
C LYS A 522 -68.20 12.96 21.30
N LEU A 523 -66.99 13.50 21.35
CA LEU A 523 -66.24 14.03 20.20
C LEU A 523 -65.54 12.89 19.51
N LYS A 524 -65.03 11.88 20.21
CA LYS A 524 -64.48 10.67 19.59
C LYS A 524 -65.59 9.82 18.98
N ARG A 525 -66.75 9.71 19.65
CA ARG A 525 -67.97 9.10 19.11
C ARG A 525 -68.59 9.97 18.03
N LYS A 526 -68.64 11.30 18.15
CA LYS A 526 -69.07 12.21 17.07
C LYS A 526 -68.07 12.24 15.92
N LEU A 527 -66.78 12.02 16.13
CA LEU A 527 -65.79 12.00 15.07
C LEU A 527 -65.83 10.64 14.38
N GLN A 528 -66.10 9.54 15.10
CA GLN A 528 -66.45 8.25 14.49
C GLN A 528 -67.82 8.29 13.78
N GLU A 529 -68.85 8.89 14.38
CA GLU A 529 -70.18 9.07 13.78
C GLU A 529 -70.17 10.10 12.65
N GLN A 530 -69.32 11.13 12.68
CA GLN A 530 -69.11 12.08 11.58
C GLN A 530 -68.21 11.48 10.50
N THR A 531 -67.24 10.63 10.83
CA THR A 531 -66.46 9.89 9.82
C THR A 531 -67.34 8.83 9.15
N GLN A 532 -68.23 8.17 9.91
CA GLN A 532 -69.23 7.25 9.37
C GLN A 532 -70.37 8.00 8.66
N GLN A 533 -70.82 9.15 9.15
CA GLN A 533 -71.77 10.02 8.44
C GLN A 533 -71.16 10.70 7.23
N ILE A 534 -69.85 10.97 7.17
CA ILE A 534 -69.18 11.47 5.95
C ILE A 534 -69.07 10.34 4.94
N LYS A 535 -68.76 9.11 5.35
CA LYS A 535 -68.82 7.93 4.46
C LYS A 535 -70.25 7.63 3.97
N ASP A 536 -71.23 7.68 4.87
CA ASP A 536 -72.62 7.43 4.54
C ASP A 536 -73.22 8.64 3.79
N MET A 537 -72.79 9.88 4.06
CA MET A 537 -73.16 11.07 3.27
C MET A 537 -72.46 11.10 1.92
N GLU A 538 -71.24 10.63 1.74
CA GLU A 538 -70.61 10.54 0.41
C GLU A 538 -71.33 9.51 -0.46
N GLN A 539 -71.74 8.36 0.10
CA GLN A 539 -72.58 7.39 -0.61
C GLN A 539 -74.03 7.86 -0.82
N VAL A 540 -74.63 8.56 0.16
CA VAL A 540 -76.01 9.06 0.06
C VAL A 540 -76.11 10.39 -0.69
N SER A 541 -75.08 11.24 -0.73
CA SER A 541 -75.05 12.49 -1.51
C SER A 541 -74.78 12.22 -2.98
N SER A 542 -73.98 11.21 -3.34
CA SER A 542 -73.86 10.75 -4.73
C SER A 542 -75.22 10.27 -5.27
N GLY A 543 -75.95 9.45 -4.49
CA GLY A 543 -77.26 8.94 -4.89
C GLY A 543 -78.40 9.97 -4.82
N LYS A 544 -78.37 10.91 -3.86
CA LYS A 544 -79.38 11.97 -3.74
C LYS A 544 -79.14 13.14 -4.69
N LEU A 545 -77.89 13.51 -5.03
CA LEU A 545 -77.65 14.51 -6.07
C LEU A 545 -78.03 13.99 -7.46
N GLU A 546 -77.83 12.71 -7.78
CA GLU A 546 -78.33 12.14 -9.05
C GLU A 546 -79.87 12.12 -9.09
N ALA A 547 -80.54 11.78 -7.99
CA ALA A 547 -82.01 11.77 -7.92
C ALA A 547 -82.63 13.19 -7.88
N GLU A 548 -82.01 14.15 -7.21
CA GLU A 548 -82.46 15.55 -7.17
C GLU A 548 -82.16 16.29 -8.48
N LEU A 549 -81.06 15.99 -9.18
CA LEU A 549 -80.78 16.56 -10.51
C LEU A 549 -81.78 16.07 -11.57
N GLU A 550 -82.22 14.82 -11.47
CA GLU A 550 -83.25 14.26 -12.35
C GLU A 550 -84.67 14.74 -11.96
N SER A 551 -84.94 14.95 -10.66
CA SER A 551 -86.18 15.59 -10.17
C SER A 551 -86.26 17.08 -10.53
N ILE A 552 -85.14 17.81 -10.51
CA ILE A 552 -85.08 19.23 -10.87
C ILE A 552 -85.21 19.40 -12.40
N LYS A 553 -84.63 18.50 -13.20
CA LYS A 553 -84.90 18.46 -14.65
C LYS A 553 -86.38 18.17 -14.96
N ALA A 554 -87.02 17.26 -14.22
CA ALA A 554 -88.45 16.96 -14.36
C ALA A 554 -89.35 18.11 -13.88
N ALA A 555 -88.97 18.83 -12.82
CA ALA A 555 -89.68 20.03 -12.36
C ALA A 555 -89.47 21.23 -13.31
N GLN A 556 -88.30 21.35 -13.93
CA GLN A 556 -87.99 22.39 -14.91
C GLN A 556 -88.78 22.20 -16.21
N THR A 557 -88.97 20.97 -16.69
CA THR A 557 -89.84 20.68 -17.84
C THR A 557 -91.32 20.91 -17.53
N GLN A 558 -91.77 20.64 -16.30
CA GLN A 558 -93.14 20.92 -15.85
C GLN A 558 -93.40 22.44 -15.72
N LEU A 559 -92.47 23.20 -15.13
CA LEU A 559 -92.60 24.66 -15.00
C LEU A 559 -92.58 25.37 -16.37
N GLN A 560 -91.86 24.82 -17.35
CA GLN A 560 -91.85 25.31 -18.73
C GLN A 560 -93.20 25.08 -19.44
N GLN A 561 -93.92 24.01 -19.10
CA GLN A 561 -95.28 23.76 -19.61
C GLN A 561 -96.33 24.65 -18.93
N ASP A 562 -96.24 24.86 -17.62
CA ASP A 562 -97.19 25.70 -16.87
C ASP A 562 -97.05 27.20 -17.21
N LEU A 563 -95.84 27.67 -17.51
CA LEU A 563 -95.58 29.05 -17.95
C LEU A 563 -96.15 29.33 -19.36
N ASN A 564 -96.20 28.31 -20.22
CA ASN A 564 -96.85 28.38 -21.53
C ASN A 564 -98.39 28.31 -21.43
N ALA A 565 -98.94 27.57 -20.46
CA ALA A 565 -100.37 27.55 -20.16
C ALA A 565 -100.87 28.88 -19.54
N ALA A 566 -100.13 29.48 -18.62
CA ALA A 566 -100.46 30.77 -18.00
C ALA A 566 -100.36 31.97 -18.98
N ARG A 567 -99.50 31.87 -20.01
CA ARG A 567 -99.42 32.85 -21.12
C ARG A 567 -100.62 32.74 -22.08
N ALA A 568 -101.18 31.54 -22.27
CA ALA A 568 -102.40 31.32 -23.06
C ALA A 568 -103.68 31.79 -22.33
N GLU A 569 -103.68 31.76 -20.99
CA GLU A 569 -104.81 32.21 -20.15
C GLU A 569 -104.80 33.75 -19.94
N ASN A 570 -103.63 34.38 -19.82
CA ASN A 570 -103.50 35.85 -19.73
C ASN A 570 -103.85 36.60 -21.03
N GLN A 571 -103.88 35.93 -22.18
CA GLN A 571 -104.34 36.50 -23.46
C GLN A 571 -105.88 36.49 -23.60
N LYS A 572 -106.61 35.74 -22.77
CA LYS A 572 -108.08 35.60 -22.81
C LYS A 572 -108.86 36.50 -21.85
N LEU A 573 -108.17 37.26 -20.99
CA LEU A 573 -108.76 38.14 -19.97
C LEU A 573 -108.35 39.62 -20.17
N LYS A 574 -108.29 40.09 -21.42
CA LYS A 574 -107.98 41.49 -21.76
C LYS A 574 -109.00 42.20 -22.67
N SER A 575 -110.25 41.74 -22.71
CA SER A 575 -111.31 42.48 -23.42
C SER A 575 -112.70 42.25 -22.82
N LYS A 576 -113.03 42.97 -21.75
CA LYS A 576 -114.43 43.29 -21.44
C LYS A 576 -114.56 44.58 -20.60
N ASP A 577 -115.38 45.46 -21.15
CA ASP A 577 -116.25 46.45 -20.48
C ASP A 577 -115.68 47.83 -20.07
N LYS A 578 -115.85 48.79 -21.00
CA LYS A 578 -116.03 50.22 -20.76
C LYS A 578 -117.46 50.60 -21.17
N ALA A 579 -118.23 51.29 -20.31
CA ALA A 579 -119.07 52.44 -20.68
C ALA A 579 -119.91 53.04 -19.51
N LYS A 580 -120.05 54.38 -19.59
CA LYS A 580 -121.01 55.33 -18.96
C LYS A 580 -120.56 55.96 -17.63
N SER A 581 -120.67 57.27 -17.36
CA SER A 581 -120.94 58.49 -18.13
C SER A 581 -121.08 59.65 -17.10
N SER A 582 -120.20 60.65 -17.15
CA SER A 582 -120.54 62.08 -17.03
C SER A 582 -121.28 62.59 -15.77
N ASN A 583 -120.88 62.18 -14.55
CA ASN A 583 -121.12 62.96 -13.32
C ASN A 583 -119.98 62.76 -12.29
N VAL A 584 -118.80 62.38 -12.77
CA VAL A 584 -117.68 61.93 -11.95
C VAL A 584 -116.50 62.90 -12.03
N LEU A 585 -116.54 64.08 -12.65
CA LEU A 585 -115.30 64.90 -12.79
C LEU A 585 -114.75 65.43 -11.43
N ASN A 586 -115.63 65.73 -10.47
CA ASN A 586 -115.22 66.06 -9.09
C ASN A 586 -114.87 64.82 -8.24
N LEU A 587 -115.51 63.67 -8.53
CA LEU A 587 -115.13 62.37 -7.96
C LEU A 587 -113.92 61.74 -8.67
N GLU A 588 -113.55 62.19 -9.86
CA GLU A 588 -112.41 61.78 -10.68
C GLU A 588 -111.22 62.63 -10.31
N ILE A 589 -111.39 63.88 -9.89
CA ILE A 589 -110.31 64.63 -9.21
C ILE A 589 -110.09 64.03 -7.83
N GLU A 590 -111.12 63.75 -7.03
CA GLU A 590 -110.94 63.15 -5.71
C GLU A 590 -110.51 61.67 -5.77
N ALA A 591 -110.95 60.91 -6.79
CA ALA A 591 -110.44 59.58 -7.09
C ALA A 591 -109.10 59.60 -7.81
N ALA A 592 -108.75 60.63 -8.59
CA ALA A 592 -107.40 60.81 -9.11
C ALA A 592 -106.46 61.27 -8.01
N GLU A 593 -106.89 62.05 -7.03
CA GLU A 593 -106.11 62.45 -5.85
C GLU A 593 -105.96 61.29 -4.88
N LYS A 594 -107.01 60.50 -4.63
CA LYS A 594 -106.90 59.23 -3.88
C LYS A 594 -106.11 58.19 -4.63
N SER A 595 -106.28 58.04 -5.94
CA SER A 595 -105.47 57.15 -6.78
C SER A 595 -104.03 57.64 -6.89
N LEU A 596 -103.77 58.94 -6.95
CA LEU A 596 -102.43 59.51 -6.93
C LEU A 596 -101.79 59.36 -5.56
N ALA A 597 -102.54 59.52 -4.46
CA ALA A 597 -102.07 59.26 -3.10
C ALA A 597 -101.84 57.77 -2.86
N GLU A 598 -102.68 56.90 -3.41
CA GLU A 598 -102.53 55.44 -3.35
C GLU A 598 -101.40 54.95 -4.27
N VAL A 599 -101.21 55.55 -5.44
CA VAL A 599 -100.08 55.31 -6.35
C VAL A 599 -98.81 55.87 -5.74
N SER A 600 -98.83 57.05 -5.11
CA SER A 600 -97.72 57.63 -4.35
C SER A 600 -97.34 56.75 -3.17
N SER A 601 -98.34 56.28 -2.41
CA SER A 601 -98.14 55.34 -1.31
C SER A 601 -97.57 54.02 -1.81
N LYS A 602 -98.15 53.43 -2.86
CA LYS A 602 -97.63 52.21 -3.52
C LYS A 602 -96.26 52.42 -4.14
N LEU A 603 -95.98 53.62 -4.67
CA LEU A 603 -94.66 53.98 -5.20
C LEU A 603 -93.68 54.03 -4.04
N LEU A 604 -94.04 54.61 -2.90
CA LEU A 604 -93.18 54.73 -1.72
C LEU A 604 -92.97 53.37 -1.03
N THR A 605 -93.99 52.51 -0.97
CA THR A 605 -93.82 51.10 -0.52
C THR A 605 -93.00 50.31 -1.52
N LYS A 606 -93.19 50.48 -2.84
CA LYS A 606 -92.35 49.82 -3.85
C LYS A 606 -90.93 50.36 -3.89
N THR A 607 -90.73 51.64 -3.56
CA THR A 607 -89.40 52.26 -3.46
C THR A 607 -88.68 51.74 -2.22
N SER A 608 -89.36 51.66 -1.06
CA SER A 608 -88.78 51.04 0.14
C SER A 608 -88.55 49.54 -0.01
N GLU A 609 -89.43 48.79 -0.68
CA GLU A 609 -89.18 47.39 -1.06
C GLU A 609 -88.00 47.26 -2.03
N LEU A 610 -87.86 48.18 -2.99
CA LEU A 610 -86.70 48.23 -3.90
C LEU A 610 -85.41 48.53 -3.14
N ASP A 611 -85.44 49.44 -2.17
CA ASP A 611 -84.26 49.78 -1.38
C ASP A 611 -83.89 48.64 -0.43
N ALA A 612 -84.86 47.95 0.18
CA ALA A 612 -84.62 46.70 0.92
C ALA A 612 -84.07 45.57 0.02
N LEU A 613 -84.56 45.47 -1.23
CA LEU A 613 -84.02 44.51 -2.20
C LEU A 613 -82.59 44.87 -2.65
N LYS A 614 -82.27 46.16 -2.78
CA LYS A 614 -80.90 46.61 -3.05
C LYS A 614 -79.98 46.34 -1.87
N GLU A 615 -80.44 46.58 -0.65
CA GLU A 615 -79.64 46.33 0.56
C GLU A 615 -79.38 44.82 0.75
N THR A 616 -80.39 43.98 0.49
CA THR A 616 -80.21 42.53 0.47
C THR A 616 -79.31 42.08 -0.69
N LEU A 617 -79.42 42.68 -1.88
CA LEU A 617 -78.51 42.42 -3.00
C LEU A 617 -77.06 42.75 -2.63
N VAL A 618 -76.79 43.93 -2.07
CA VAL A 618 -75.46 44.34 -1.60
C VAL A 618 -74.94 43.40 -0.52
N SER A 619 -75.78 42.98 0.43
CA SER A 619 -75.38 42.00 1.44
C SER A 619 -74.99 40.64 0.81
N LYS A 620 -75.72 40.21 -0.23
CA LYS A 620 -75.42 38.98 -0.97
C LYS A 620 -74.15 39.11 -1.79
N GLU A 621 -73.93 40.27 -2.41
CA GLU A 621 -72.72 40.60 -3.16
C GLU A 621 -71.47 40.62 -2.24
N ASN A 622 -71.62 41.14 -1.02
CA ASN A 622 -70.60 41.07 0.02
C ASN A 622 -70.32 39.62 0.48
N THR A 623 -71.34 38.79 0.64
CA THR A 623 -71.11 37.35 0.94
C THR A 623 -70.48 36.60 -0.24
N ILE A 624 -70.83 36.93 -1.49
CA ILE A 624 -70.22 36.31 -2.68
C ILE A 624 -68.75 36.70 -2.79
N THR A 625 -68.40 37.96 -2.51
CA THR A 625 -67.01 38.40 -2.51
C THR A 625 -66.19 37.74 -1.40
N GLN A 626 -66.75 37.57 -0.20
CA GLN A 626 -66.12 36.81 0.89
C GLN A 626 -65.89 35.34 0.52
N LEU A 627 -66.90 34.66 -0.03
CA LEU A 627 -66.77 33.26 -0.46
C LEU A 627 -65.75 33.09 -1.59
N ARG A 628 -65.66 34.04 -2.53
CA ARG A 628 -64.63 34.03 -3.58
C ARG A 628 -63.23 34.22 -3.00
N GLN A 629 -63.08 35.08 -2.00
CA GLN A 629 -61.81 35.26 -1.32
C GLN A 629 -61.41 34.01 -0.53
N GLU A 630 -62.35 33.34 0.11
CA GLU A 630 -62.14 32.08 0.83
C GLU A 630 -61.77 30.93 -0.13
N ILE A 631 -62.43 30.83 -1.29
CA ILE A 631 -62.05 29.88 -2.36
C ILE A 631 -60.62 30.15 -2.85
N SER A 632 -60.25 31.42 -3.06
CA SER A 632 -58.89 31.79 -3.50
C SER A 632 -57.83 31.36 -2.49
N ILE A 633 -58.07 31.55 -1.19
CA ILE A 633 -57.14 31.14 -0.12
C ILE A 633 -57.02 29.60 -0.08
N MET A 634 -58.14 28.89 -0.25
CA MET A 634 -58.14 27.42 -0.28
C MET A 634 -57.43 26.87 -1.52
N GLU A 635 -57.57 27.50 -2.68
CA GLU A 635 -56.86 27.15 -3.91
C GLU A 635 -55.34 27.38 -3.76
N GLU A 636 -54.93 28.50 -3.16
CA GLU A 636 -53.51 28.76 -2.85
C GLU A 636 -52.95 27.75 -1.85
N ALA A 637 -53.70 27.41 -0.79
CA ALA A 637 -53.30 26.38 0.16
C ALA A 637 -53.17 24.99 -0.50
N GLN A 638 -54.12 24.62 -1.37
CA GLN A 638 -54.07 23.37 -2.13
C GLN A 638 -52.87 23.34 -3.09
N HIS A 639 -52.56 24.47 -3.74
CA HIS A 639 -51.41 24.56 -4.63
C HIS A 639 -50.08 24.46 -3.85
N GLY A 640 -50.00 25.10 -2.68
CA GLY A 640 -48.86 24.99 -1.78
C GLY A 640 -48.63 23.56 -1.28
N GLU A 641 -49.70 22.87 -0.87
CA GLU A 641 -49.62 21.48 -0.41
C GLU A 641 -49.28 20.51 -1.55
N ALA A 642 -49.81 20.73 -2.76
CA ALA A 642 -49.45 19.94 -3.95
C ALA A 642 -47.99 20.15 -4.36
N ALA A 643 -47.48 21.39 -4.28
CA ALA A 643 -46.07 21.69 -4.53
C ALA A 643 -45.16 21.03 -3.49
N HIS A 644 -45.52 21.12 -2.20
CA HIS A 644 -44.80 20.45 -1.12
C HIS A 644 -44.80 18.92 -1.28
N SER A 645 -45.94 18.33 -1.64
CA SER A 645 -46.04 16.88 -1.92
C SER A 645 -45.17 16.45 -3.11
N LYS A 646 -45.09 17.29 -4.15
CA LYS A 646 -44.20 17.06 -5.30
C LYS A 646 -42.72 17.15 -4.91
N GLN A 647 -42.35 18.13 -4.08
CA GLN A 647 -40.98 18.28 -3.58
C GLN A 647 -40.57 17.12 -2.68
N LEU A 648 -41.46 16.69 -1.78
CA LEU A 648 -41.25 15.51 -0.93
C LEU A 648 -41.07 14.25 -1.78
N LYS A 649 -41.87 14.09 -2.84
CA LYS A 649 -41.73 12.97 -3.78
C LYS A 649 -40.38 12.99 -4.52
N GLN A 650 -39.95 14.16 -5.00
CA GLN A 650 -38.61 14.30 -5.60
C GLN A 650 -37.50 13.97 -4.61
N GLN A 651 -37.63 14.36 -3.34
CA GLN A 651 -36.66 14.03 -2.29
C GLN A 651 -36.63 12.53 -2.00
N ILE A 652 -37.79 11.87 -1.96
CA ILE A 652 -37.90 10.40 -1.82
C ILE A 652 -37.25 9.69 -3.01
N ASP A 653 -37.51 10.15 -4.24
CA ASP A 653 -36.95 9.54 -5.46
C ASP A 653 -35.42 9.70 -5.49
N LEU A 654 -34.89 10.86 -5.08
CA LEU A 654 -33.44 11.09 -4.93
C LEU A 654 -32.84 10.19 -3.85
N MET A 655 -33.46 10.09 -2.67
CA MET A 655 -33.00 9.17 -1.62
C MET A 655 -33.04 7.71 -2.08
N GLN A 656 -34.07 7.30 -2.83
CA GLN A 656 -34.15 5.95 -3.40
C GLN A 656 -33.04 5.68 -4.42
N ALA A 657 -32.70 6.66 -5.26
CA ALA A 657 -31.58 6.55 -6.20
C ALA A 657 -30.25 6.41 -5.43
N GLN A 658 -30.00 7.27 -4.45
CA GLN A 658 -28.79 7.21 -3.61
C GLN A 658 -28.67 5.88 -2.86
N ILE A 659 -29.78 5.33 -2.34
CA ILE A 659 -29.79 4.01 -1.70
C ILE A 659 -29.45 2.91 -2.70
N LYS A 660 -29.98 2.96 -3.93
CA LYS A 660 -29.65 1.98 -4.97
C LYS A 660 -28.18 2.04 -5.37
N ASP A 661 -27.63 3.24 -5.54
CA ASP A 661 -26.23 3.44 -5.88
C ASP A 661 -25.31 2.96 -4.74
N ALA A 662 -25.66 3.25 -3.49
CA ALA A 662 -24.93 2.76 -2.32
C ALA A 662 -25.00 1.23 -2.18
N VAL A 663 -26.15 0.62 -2.48
CA VAL A 663 -26.32 -0.85 -2.50
C VAL A 663 -25.50 -1.47 -3.64
N HIS A 664 -25.48 -0.85 -4.82
CA HIS A 664 -24.65 -1.31 -5.94
C HIS A 664 -23.16 -1.20 -5.62
N GLY A 665 -22.72 -0.06 -5.08
CA GLY A 665 -21.34 0.14 -4.63
C GLY A 665 -20.92 -0.88 -3.55
N LYS A 666 -21.79 -1.16 -2.57
CA LYS A 666 -21.55 -2.21 -1.56
C LYS A 666 -21.44 -3.59 -2.19
N GLN A 667 -22.30 -3.91 -3.16
CA GLN A 667 -22.29 -5.20 -3.85
C GLN A 667 -21.02 -5.37 -4.69
N GLN A 668 -20.55 -4.31 -5.35
CA GLN A 668 -19.30 -4.32 -6.10
C GLN A 668 -18.09 -4.49 -5.18
N ALA A 669 -18.01 -3.72 -4.09
CA ALA A 669 -16.97 -3.88 -3.07
C ALA A 669 -16.96 -5.28 -2.41
N LEU A 670 -18.12 -5.93 -2.28
CA LEU A 670 -18.21 -7.33 -1.83
C LEU A 670 -17.66 -8.32 -2.87
N SER A 671 -17.89 -8.07 -4.16
CA SER A 671 -17.33 -8.88 -5.24
C SER A 671 -15.80 -8.75 -5.27
N ASP A 672 -15.30 -7.52 -5.21
CA ASP A 672 -13.87 -7.22 -5.22
C ASP A 672 -13.17 -7.82 -3.98
N ASN A 673 -13.78 -7.73 -2.79
CA ASN A 673 -13.27 -8.42 -1.59
C ASN A 673 -13.20 -9.94 -1.77
N LYS A 674 -14.22 -10.54 -2.39
CA LYS A 674 -14.24 -11.99 -2.62
C LYS A 674 -13.17 -12.43 -3.63
N GLU A 675 -12.87 -11.60 -4.62
CA GLU A 675 -11.77 -11.82 -5.57
C GLU A 675 -10.41 -11.66 -4.87
N LEU A 676 -10.26 -10.62 -4.03
CA LEU A 676 -9.06 -10.44 -3.21
C LEU A 676 -8.83 -11.61 -2.26
N GLU A 677 -9.87 -12.09 -1.58
CA GLU A 677 -9.81 -13.27 -0.69
C GLU A 677 -9.35 -14.51 -1.46
N GLN A 678 -9.86 -14.74 -2.67
CA GLN A 678 -9.41 -15.85 -3.52
C GLN A 678 -7.95 -15.70 -3.93
N SER A 679 -7.51 -14.49 -4.28
CA SER A 679 -6.11 -14.21 -4.62
C SER A 679 -5.18 -14.44 -3.42
N VAL A 680 -5.57 -13.96 -2.23
CA VAL A 680 -4.83 -14.21 -0.98
C VAL A 680 -4.75 -15.69 -0.66
N GLU A 681 -5.82 -16.45 -0.84
CA GLU A 681 -5.81 -17.90 -0.61
C GLU A 681 -4.91 -18.64 -1.62
N GLN A 682 -4.90 -18.22 -2.89
CA GLN A 682 -3.97 -18.75 -3.89
C GLN A 682 -2.51 -18.44 -3.53
N GLN A 683 -2.21 -17.22 -3.10
CA GLN A 683 -0.87 -16.83 -2.65
C GLN A 683 -0.44 -17.62 -1.41
N LYS A 684 -1.35 -17.86 -0.44
CA LYS A 684 -1.08 -18.73 0.71
C LYS A 684 -0.73 -20.15 0.27
N GLN A 685 -1.46 -20.73 -0.68
CA GLN A 685 -1.17 -22.06 -1.22
C GLN A 685 0.21 -22.12 -1.90
N GLN A 686 0.59 -21.08 -2.65
CA GLN A 686 1.92 -20.99 -3.26
C GLN A 686 3.03 -20.89 -2.21
N VAL A 687 2.83 -20.07 -1.16
CA VAL A 687 3.77 -19.98 -0.04
C VAL A 687 3.91 -21.32 0.69
N GLU A 688 2.80 -22.02 0.94
CA GLU A 688 2.81 -23.36 1.55
C GLU A 688 3.61 -24.36 0.69
N GLN A 689 3.44 -24.29 -0.64
CA GLN A 689 4.17 -25.14 -1.58
C GLN A 689 5.68 -24.85 -1.59
N ILE A 690 6.07 -23.57 -1.57
CA ILE A 690 7.50 -23.18 -1.48
C ILE A 690 8.07 -23.60 -0.13
N ARG A 691 7.32 -23.47 0.97
CA ARG A 691 7.74 -23.95 2.30
C ARG A 691 7.99 -25.45 2.32
N LEU A 692 7.11 -26.24 1.69
CA LEU A 692 7.30 -27.68 1.52
C LEU A 692 8.57 -28.00 0.73
N GLN A 693 8.81 -27.30 -0.39
CA GLN A 693 10.03 -27.50 -1.18
C GLN A 693 11.30 -27.11 -0.42
N LEU A 694 11.27 -26.04 0.37
CA LEU A 694 12.38 -25.64 1.23
C LEU A 694 12.64 -26.66 2.33
N ALA A 695 11.58 -27.23 2.94
CA ALA A 695 11.69 -28.28 3.93
C ALA A 695 12.30 -29.57 3.34
N ASP A 696 11.86 -29.99 2.15
CA ASP A 696 12.42 -31.13 1.43
C ASP A 696 13.90 -30.93 1.10
N ASN A 697 14.27 -29.74 0.57
CA ASN A 697 15.66 -29.41 0.29
C ASN A 697 16.51 -29.39 1.57
N ALA A 698 16.01 -28.81 2.66
CA ALA A 698 16.70 -28.81 3.95
C ALA A 698 16.92 -30.25 4.47
N GLN A 699 15.91 -31.12 4.38
CA GLN A 699 16.04 -32.53 4.75
C GLN A 699 17.07 -33.27 3.87
N GLN A 700 17.11 -32.99 2.57
CA GLN A 700 18.12 -33.55 1.68
C GLN A 700 19.54 -33.09 2.04
N TYR A 701 19.73 -31.82 2.40
CA TYR A 701 21.03 -31.33 2.87
C TYR A 701 21.42 -31.95 4.21
N GLU A 702 20.48 -32.10 5.14
CA GLU A 702 20.73 -32.74 6.43
C GLU A 702 21.13 -34.22 6.27
N THR A 703 20.46 -34.96 5.38
CA THR A 703 20.82 -36.36 5.10
C THR A 703 22.18 -36.49 4.42
N LYS A 704 22.51 -35.63 3.45
CA LYS A 704 23.85 -35.58 2.83
C LYS A 704 24.94 -35.24 3.85
N LEU A 705 24.66 -34.29 4.75
CA LEU A 705 25.59 -33.92 5.82
C LEU A 705 25.82 -35.08 6.78
N LYS A 706 24.76 -35.78 7.22
CA LYS A 706 24.87 -36.97 8.08
C LYS A 706 25.69 -38.07 7.41
N GLN A 707 25.45 -38.35 6.12
CA GLN A 707 26.24 -39.31 5.35
C GLN A 707 27.72 -38.91 5.26
N SER A 708 28.02 -37.63 5.00
CA SER A 708 29.40 -37.13 4.97
C SER A 708 30.08 -37.24 6.34
N GLN A 709 29.36 -36.92 7.42
CA GLN A 709 29.84 -37.07 8.80
C GLN A 709 30.12 -38.54 9.16
N GLU A 710 29.24 -39.47 8.76
CA GLU A 710 29.43 -40.90 8.97
C GLU A 710 30.66 -41.44 8.21
N MET A 711 30.86 -40.99 6.96
CA MET A 711 32.05 -41.33 6.18
C MET A 711 33.34 -40.79 6.82
N LEU A 712 33.33 -39.56 7.34
CA LEU A 712 34.45 -38.98 8.07
C LEU A 712 34.74 -39.73 9.38
N LEU A 713 33.70 -40.10 10.14
CA LEU A 713 33.84 -40.89 11.36
C LEU A 713 34.47 -42.25 11.06
N ASN A 714 33.98 -42.94 10.03
CA ASN A 714 34.54 -44.23 9.59
C ASN A 714 36.00 -44.09 9.12
N CYS A 715 36.34 -43.04 8.38
CA CYS A 715 37.72 -42.78 7.97
C CYS A 715 38.63 -42.50 9.18
N THR A 716 38.14 -41.70 10.14
CA THR A 716 38.85 -41.38 11.38
C THR A 716 39.12 -42.64 12.20
N GLN A 717 38.11 -43.50 12.38
CA GLN A 717 38.28 -44.79 13.05
C GLN A 717 39.28 -45.70 12.33
N GLN A 718 39.27 -45.73 10.99
CA GLN A 718 40.26 -46.49 10.22
C GLN A 718 41.69 -45.94 10.41
N LEU A 719 41.85 -44.62 10.49
CA LEU A 719 43.14 -44.00 10.78
C LEU A 719 43.61 -44.32 12.20
N GLU A 720 42.72 -44.25 13.19
CA GLU A 720 43.04 -44.63 14.58
C GLU A 720 43.49 -46.10 14.69
N MET A 721 42.79 -47.02 14.01
CA MET A 721 43.20 -48.44 13.95
C MET A 721 44.56 -48.63 13.26
N ARG A 722 44.87 -47.85 12.22
CA ARG A 722 46.19 -47.89 11.57
C ARG A 722 47.27 -47.32 12.48
N MET A 723 46.98 -46.25 13.21
CA MET A 723 47.92 -45.70 14.19
C MET A 723 48.21 -46.68 15.32
N SER A 724 47.19 -47.38 15.85
CA SER A 724 47.40 -48.41 16.88
C SER A 724 48.24 -49.57 16.35
N ALA A 725 47.97 -50.05 15.13
CA ALA A 725 48.76 -51.10 14.50
C ALA A 725 50.22 -50.68 14.25
N LEU A 726 50.47 -49.42 13.86
CA LEU A 726 51.83 -48.88 13.73
C LEU A 726 52.53 -48.82 15.09
N ALA A 727 51.84 -48.39 16.15
CA ALA A 727 52.40 -48.37 17.51
C ALA A 727 52.77 -49.79 18.00
N GLU A 728 51.93 -50.80 17.73
CA GLU A 728 52.24 -52.20 18.01
C GLU A 728 53.45 -52.68 17.21
N LEU A 729 53.55 -52.34 15.94
CA LEU A 729 54.71 -52.69 15.11
C LEU A 729 55.99 -52.02 15.61
N GLU A 730 55.94 -50.75 16.00
CA GLU A 730 57.07 -50.03 16.58
C GLU A 730 57.54 -50.66 17.89
N THR A 731 56.62 -51.07 18.77
CA THR A 731 56.98 -51.74 20.02
C THR A 731 57.59 -53.12 19.76
N SER A 732 57.06 -53.88 18.80
CA SER A 732 57.64 -55.15 18.35
C SER A 732 59.06 -54.95 17.79
N LEU A 733 59.26 -53.94 16.94
CA LEU A 733 60.55 -53.61 16.37
C LEU A 733 61.56 -53.14 17.42
N ARG A 734 61.12 -52.37 18.44
CA ARG A 734 61.97 -52.03 19.59
C ARG A 734 62.35 -53.28 20.39
N ASN A 735 61.43 -54.23 20.56
CA ASN A 735 61.71 -55.47 21.28
C ASN A 735 62.68 -56.38 20.50
N THR A 736 62.52 -56.52 19.17
CA THR A 736 63.45 -57.30 18.35
C THR A 736 64.81 -56.62 18.25
N ASN A 737 64.87 -55.28 18.19
CA ASN A 737 66.13 -54.54 18.27
C ASN A 737 66.83 -54.78 19.61
N ARG A 738 66.11 -54.69 20.74
CA ARG A 738 66.66 -55.03 22.06
C ARG A 738 67.14 -56.48 22.12
N ALA A 739 66.38 -57.43 21.58
CA ALA A 739 66.78 -58.84 21.52
C ALA A 739 68.02 -59.03 20.64
N ASN A 740 68.15 -58.28 19.53
CA ASN A 740 69.33 -58.30 18.66
C ASN A 740 70.53 -57.65 19.34
N GLU A 741 70.36 -56.54 20.07
CA GLU A 741 71.39 -55.93 20.90
C GLU A 741 71.87 -56.90 22.00
N GLN A 742 70.95 -57.60 22.65
CA GLN A 742 71.27 -58.66 23.61
C GLN A 742 72.01 -59.81 22.93
N LEU A 743 71.56 -60.27 21.76
CA LEU A 743 72.22 -61.33 21.01
C LEU A 743 73.60 -60.89 20.49
N GLN A 744 73.78 -59.63 20.14
CA GLN A 744 75.08 -59.06 19.78
C GLN A 744 76.00 -58.97 20.99
N ALA A 745 75.49 -58.60 22.15
CA ALA A 745 76.23 -58.62 23.41
C ALA A 745 76.64 -60.06 23.77
N GLU A 746 75.70 -61.01 23.74
CA GLU A 746 75.95 -62.43 23.94
C GLU A 746 76.90 -63.01 22.90
N TYR A 747 76.81 -62.59 21.63
CA TYR A 747 77.73 -62.98 20.57
C TYR A 747 79.11 -62.37 20.80
N SER A 748 79.21 -61.14 21.32
CA SER A 748 80.49 -60.54 21.68
C SER A 748 81.14 -61.27 22.87
N ASP A 749 80.34 -61.64 23.87
CA ASP A 749 80.76 -62.45 25.00
C ASP A 749 81.13 -63.87 24.56
N TYR A 750 80.33 -64.48 23.69
CA TYR A 750 80.63 -65.76 23.06
C TYR A 750 81.86 -65.65 22.18
N LYS A 751 82.08 -64.56 21.44
CA LYS A 751 83.26 -64.34 20.61
C LYS A 751 84.50 -64.18 21.49
N ILE A 752 84.41 -63.51 22.64
CA ILE A 752 85.51 -63.42 23.61
C ILE A 752 85.77 -64.79 24.24
N LYS A 753 84.72 -65.51 24.67
CA LYS A 753 84.81 -66.87 25.19
C LYS A 753 85.32 -67.85 24.12
N ALA A 754 84.84 -67.76 22.89
CA ALA A 754 85.23 -68.56 21.75
C ALA A 754 86.63 -68.19 21.27
N GLN A 755 87.08 -66.94 21.32
CA GLN A 755 88.47 -66.56 21.06
C GLN A 755 89.39 -67.04 22.19
N SER A 756 88.91 -67.04 23.43
CA SER A 756 89.62 -67.66 24.55
C SER A 756 89.69 -69.18 24.42
N VAL A 757 88.66 -69.79 23.83
CA VAL A 757 88.57 -71.23 23.53
C VAL A 757 89.29 -71.58 22.23
N LEU A 758 89.34 -70.74 21.19
CA LEU A 758 90.05 -70.92 19.91
C LEU A 758 91.54 -70.68 20.06
N ARG A 759 91.96 -69.74 20.94
CA ARG A 759 93.33 -69.74 21.45
C ARG A 759 93.68 -71.04 22.18
N LYS A 760 92.68 -71.84 22.59
CA LYS A 760 92.80 -73.14 23.26
C LYS A 760 92.42 -74.35 22.38
N GLN A 761 91.85 -74.13 21.20
CA GLN A 761 91.36 -75.12 20.24
C GLN A 761 91.72 -74.63 18.85
N GLN A 762 93.02 -74.65 18.58
CA GLN A 762 93.52 -74.97 17.25
C GLN A 762 93.04 -76.39 16.92
N ASN A 763 91.89 -76.49 16.25
CA ASN A 763 91.55 -77.42 15.16
C ASN A 763 90.04 -77.72 15.11
N ARG A 764 89.48 -77.71 13.88
CA ARG A 764 88.13 -78.10 13.41
C ARG A 764 87.01 -77.05 13.63
N ASP A 765 86.11 -76.72 12.69
CA ASP A 765 85.54 -77.42 11.54
C ASP A 765 85.07 -76.44 10.44
N THR A 766 85.20 -76.84 9.18
CA THR A 766 84.80 -76.13 7.94
C THR A 766 83.31 -76.28 7.59
N ALA A 767 82.43 -76.52 8.57
CA ALA A 767 80.99 -76.73 8.33
C ALA A 767 80.11 -75.52 8.73
N LYS A 768 80.60 -74.60 9.58
CA LYS A 768 79.86 -73.39 10.00
C LYS A 768 79.91 -72.25 8.97
N ASP A 769 80.87 -72.27 8.06
CA ASP A 769 81.04 -71.21 7.07
C ASP A 769 79.97 -71.24 5.97
N HIS A 770 79.37 -72.42 5.69
CA HIS A 770 78.35 -72.54 4.65
C HIS A 770 76.95 -72.05 5.10
N ASP A 771 76.58 -72.29 6.36
CA ASP A 771 75.32 -71.79 6.92
C ASP A 771 75.37 -70.27 7.14
N LEU A 772 76.53 -69.73 7.52
CA LEU A 772 76.77 -68.28 7.62
C LEU A 772 76.77 -67.58 6.26
N GLU A 773 77.26 -68.24 5.20
CA GLU A 773 77.14 -67.74 3.82
C GLU A 773 75.68 -67.72 3.35
N ALA A 774 74.89 -68.74 3.66
CA ALA A 774 73.45 -68.75 3.34
C ALA A 774 72.69 -67.64 4.08
N GLU A 775 72.94 -67.43 5.38
CA GLU A 775 72.30 -66.37 6.14
C GLU A 775 72.73 -64.96 5.68
N LEU A 776 74.03 -64.77 5.36
CA LEU A 776 74.53 -63.54 4.73
C LEU A 776 73.87 -63.24 3.39
N THR A 777 73.61 -64.24 2.56
CA THR A 777 72.90 -64.03 1.29
C THR A 777 71.44 -63.64 1.52
N THR A 778 70.75 -64.22 2.51
CA THR A 778 69.37 -63.81 2.84
C THR A 778 69.28 -62.42 3.49
N MET A 779 70.29 -62.01 4.25
CA MET A 779 70.35 -60.66 4.81
C MET A 779 70.69 -59.63 3.74
N ARG A 780 71.55 -59.97 2.77
CA ARG A 780 71.83 -59.12 1.61
C ARG A 780 70.60 -58.95 0.71
N THR A 781 69.78 -59.99 0.52
CA THR A 781 68.54 -59.86 -0.27
C THR A 781 67.50 -59.00 0.44
N LYS A 782 67.37 -59.13 1.77
CA LYS A 782 66.50 -58.25 2.57
C LYS A 782 66.99 -56.81 2.60
N GLU A 783 68.31 -56.59 2.73
CA GLU A 783 68.92 -55.25 2.63
C GLU A 783 68.63 -54.63 1.25
N GLN A 784 68.77 -55.41 0.18
CA GLN A 784 68.49 -54.94 -1.17
C GLN A 784 67.00 -54.62 -1.38
N GLN A 785 66.08 -55.42 -0.82
CA GLN A 785 64.64 -55.12 -0.83
C GLN A 785 64.30 -53.85 -0.05
N LEU A 786 64.88 -53.65 1.13
CA LEU A 786 64.68 -52.43 1.92
C LEU A 786 65.25 -51.21 1.20
N ARG A 787 66.41 -51.32 0.52
CA ARG A 787 66.96 -50.23 -0.30
C ARG A 787 66.04 -49.88 -1.47
N VAL A 788 65.49 -50.86 -2.18
CA VAL A 788 64.54 -50.61 -3.27
C VAL A 788 63.27 -49.94 -2.74
N ASN A 789 62.71 -50.39 -1.62
CA ASN A 789 61.55 -49.74 -1.00
C ASN A 789 61.85 -48.32 -0.52
N ASN A 790 63.07 -48.07 -0.01
CA ASN A 790 63.48 -46.73 0.43
C ASN A 790 63.70 -45.82 -0.79
N GLU A 791 64.24 -46.33 -1.89
CA GLU A 791 64.33 -45.61 -3.17
C GLU A 791 62.95 -45.32 -3.77
N GLU A 792 61.99 -46.25 -3.68
CA GLU A 792 60.60 -46.03 -4.11
C GLU A 792 59.89 -44.99 -3.24
N SER A 793 60.09 -45.05 -1.92
CA SER A 793 59.57 -44.05 -0.97
C SER A 793 60.20 -42.67 -1.23
N ALA A 794 61.50 -42.61 -1.50
CA ALA A 794 62.19 -41.37 -1.87
C ALA A 794 61.68 -40.81 -3.20
N LYS A 795 61.42 -41.65 -4.20
CA LYS A 795 60.77 -41.22 -5.46
C LYS A 795 59.36 -40.69 -5.20
N ARG A 796 58.61 -41.31 -4.28
CA ARG A 796 57.26 -40.85 -3.93
C ARG A 796 57.28 -39.52 -3.19
N ILE A 797 58.23 -39.31 -2.29
CA ILE A 797 58.45 -38.02 -1.61
C ILE A 797 58.83 -36.95 -2.64
N ALA A 798 59.79 -37.24 -3.53
CA ALA A 798 60.18 -36.30 -4.59
C ALA A 798 59.00 -35.95 -5.52
N GLN A 799 58.12 -36.90 -5.85
CA GLN A 799 56.90 -36.63 -6.60
C GLN A 799 55.93 -35.70 -5.85
N LEU A 800 55.73 -35.91 -4.55
CA LEU A 800 54.87 -35.05 -3.73
C LEU A 800 55.48 -33.65 -3.56
N GLU A 801 56.80 -33.55 -3.42
CA GLU A 801 57.52 -32.27 -3.40
C GLU A 801 57.33 -31.51 -4.71
N THR A 802 57.47 -32.18 -5.87
CA THR A 802 57.20 -31.54 -7.17
C THR A 802 55.75 -31.07 -7.31
N GLN A 803 54.78 -31.83 -6.78
CA GLN A 803 53.37 -31.45 -6.81
C GLN A 803 53.08 -30.25 -5.89
N LEU A 804 53.72 -30.18 -4.71
CA LEU A 804 53.61 -29.01 -3.83
C LEU A 804 54.23 -27.78 -4.47
N ASP A 805 55.37 -27.93 -5.13
CA ASP A 805 56.05 -26.87 -5.87
C ASP A 805 55.23 -26.35 -7.07
N GLU A 806 54.53 -27.25 -7.79
CA GLU A 806 53.58 -26.88 -8.85
C GLU A 806 52.38 -26.13 -8.27
N LEU A 807 51.75 -26.64 -7.20
CA LEU A 807 50.63 -25.97 -6.54
C LEU A 807 51.01 -24.61 -5.93
N GLN A 808 52.23 -24.48 -5.39
CA GLN A 808 52.75 -23.20 -4.92
C GLN A 808 52.93 -22.22 -6.08
N ARG A 809 53.47 -22.67 -7.22
CA ARG A 809 53.58 -21.82 -8.42
C ARG A 809 52.20 -21.38 -8.90
N ASP A 810 51.23 -22.28 -8.98
CA ASP A 810 49.86 -21.94 -9.38
C ASP A 810 49.22 -20.94 -8.41
N ASN A 811 49.40 -21.12 -7.11
CA ASN A 811 48.91 -20.18 -6.10
C ASN A 811 49.57 -18.79 -6.25
N THR A 812 50.88 -18.72 -6.48
CA THR A 812 51.56 -17.44 -6.75
C THR A 812 51.10 -16.78 -8.06
N GLN A 813 50.79 -17.56 -9.09
CA GLN A 813 50.23 -17.04 -10.34
C GLN A 813 48.81 -16.54 -10.17
N LEU A 814 47.97 -17.25 -9.40
CA LEU A 814 46.62 -16.82 -9.07
C LEU A 814 46.62 -15.55 -8.22
N LEU A 815 47.53 -15.42 -7.24
CA LEU A 815 47.70 -14.19 -6.48
C LEU A 815 48.12 -13.02 -7.37
N ARG A 816 49.07 -13.23 -8.29
CA ARG A 816 49.48 -12.20 -9.25
C ARG A 816 48.31 -11.78 -10.14
N ARG A 817 47.54 -12.73 -10.68
CA ARG A 817 46.35 -12.44 -11.48
C ARG A 817 45.28 -11.69 -10.69
N SER A 818 45.07 -12.06 -9.43
CA SER A 818 44.15 -11.34 -8.54
C SER A 818 44.62 -9.90 -8.30
N GLN A 819 45.93 -9.67 -8.17
CA GLN A 819 46.50 -8.34 -8.00
C GLN A 819 46.38 -7.49 -9.28
N GLU A 820 46.59 -8.09 -10.45
CA GLU A 820 46.40 -7.44 -11.76
C GLU A 820 44.93 -7.08 -12.01
N LEU A 821 43.98 -7.94 -11.60
CA LEU A 821 42.55 -7.63 -11.68
C LEU A 821 42.17 -6.48 -10.73
N LEU A 822 42.76 -6.43 -9.54
CA LEU A 822 42.55 -5.32 -8.61
C LEU A 822 43.08 -4.00 -9.20
N SER A 823 44.30 -3.98 -9.75
CA SER A 823 44.84 -2.78 -10.38
C SER A 823 44.02 -2.32 -11.58
N ALA A 824 43.53 -3.24 -12.42
CA ALA A 824 42.64 -2.89 -13.53
C ALA A 824 41.29 -2.31 -13.04
N THR A 825 40.76 -2.83 -11.92
CA THR A 825 39.54 -2.31 -11.31
C THR A 825 39.75 -0.89 -10.78
N ASP A 826 40.91 -0.62 -10.18
CA ASP A 826 41.26 0.71 -9.68
C ASP A 826 41.50 1.70 -10.85
N GLU A 827 42.14 1.28 -11.93
CA GLU A 827 42.28 2.08 -13.16
C GLU A 827 40.92 2.43 -13.79
N LEU A 828 39.97 1.49 -13.83
CA LEU A 828 38.61 1.74 -14.32
C LEU A 828 37.84 2.71 -13.40
N ARG A 829 38.05 2.63 -12.09
CA ARG A 829 37.48 3.60 -11.13
C ARG A 829 38.02 5.00 -11.35
N GLU A 830 39.33 5.15 -11.53
CA GLU A 830 39.93 6.46 -11.86
C GLU A 830 39.39 7.01 -13.20
N GLN A 831 39.17 6.16 -14.20
CA GLN A 831 38.54 6.58 -15.46
C GLN A 831 37.10 7.04 -15.28
N ILE A 832 36.30 6.34 -14.47
CA ILE A 832 34.92 6.77 -14.16
C ILE A 832 34.95 8.12 -13.43
N ASP A 833 35.82 8.30 -12.44
CA ASP A 833 35.93 9.55 -11.69
C ASP A 833 36.32 10.73 -12.59
N THR A 834 37.29 10.54 -13.51
CA THR A 834 37.67 11.58 -14.48
C THR A 834 36.54 11.93 -15.45
N LEU A 835 35.82 10.93 -15.98
CA LEU A 835 34.65 11.16 -16.84
C LEU A 835 33.51 11.86 -16.08
N THR A 836 33.32 11.54 -14.81
CA THR A 836 32.30 12.17 -13.96
C THR A 836 32.65 13.64 -13.70
N LEU A 837 33.93 13.92 -13.42
CA LEU A 837 34.44 15.29 -13.25
C LEU A 837 34.30 16.12 -14.55
N ASP A 838 34.60 15.52 -15.70
CA ASP A 838 34.44 16.17 -17.00
C ASP A 838 32.96 16.43 -17.34
N ASN A 839 32.06 15.48 -17.06
CA ASN A 839 30.62 15.67 -17.21
C ASN A 839 30.10 16.80 -16.30
N GLN A 840 30.54 16.85 -15.04
CA GLN A 840 30.18 17.95 -14.13
C GLN A 840 30.69 19.30 -14.65
N ARG A 841 31.93 19.34 -15.17
CA ARG A 841 32.50 20.55 -15.77
C ARG A 841 31.73 21.00 -17.01
N GLN A 842 31.31 20.08 -17.88
CA GLN A 842 30.48 20.39 -19.04
C GLN A 842 29.10 20.92 -18.62
N LEU A 843 28.47 20.31 -17.61
CA LEU A 843 27.20 20.78 -17.07
C LEU A 843 27.33 22.20 -16.48
N GLN A 844 28.40 22.48 -15.74
CA GLN A 844 28.68 23.83 -15.23
C GLN A 844 28.87 24.85 -16.36
N GLN A 845 29.55 24.47 -17.45
CA GLN A 845 29.70 25.33 -18.62
C GLN A 845 28.35 25.63 -19.30
N GLN A 846 27.49 24.61 -19.47
CA GLN A 846 26.14 24.81 -20.02
C GLN A 846 25.26 25.70 -19.12
N GLN A 847 25.33 25.51 -17.80
CA GLN A 847 24.62 26.36 -16.85
C GLN A 847 25.09 27.82 -16.91
N GLN A 848 26.40 28.06 -17.04
CA GLN A 848 26.93 29.41 -17.24
C GLN A 848 26.44 30.04 -18.54
N GLN A 849 26.41 29.28 -19.65
CA GLN A 849 25.87 29.77 -20.93
C GLN A 849 24.38 30.11 -20.83
N LEU A 850 23.58 29.27 -20.18
CA LEU A 850 22.16 29.54 -19.94
C LEU A 850 21.95 30.78 -19.06
N GLN A 851 22.80 30.99 -18.06
CA GLN A 851 22.75 32.19 -17.23
C GLN A 851 23.11 33.45 -18.02
N GLN A 852 24.10 33.39 -18.91
CA GLN A 852 24.42 34.48 -19.84
C GLN A 852 23.26 34.79 -20.79
N HIS A 853 22.63 33.77 -21.37
CA HIS A 853 21.44 33.97 -22.22
C HIS A 853 20.26 34.55 -21.45
N ARG A 854 20.04 34.12 -20.20
CA ARG A 854 18.99 34.67 -19.34
C ARG A 854 19.23 36.15 -19.05
N GLN A 855 20.48 36.54 -18.78
CA GLN A 855 20.84 37.95 -18.59
C GLN A 855 20.67 38.77 -19.88
N GLN A 856 20.96 38.21 -21.05
CA GLN A 856 20.71 38.85 -22.34
C GLN A 856 19.21 39.08 -22.58
N ILE A 857 18.36 38.11 -22.25
CA ILE A 857 16.90 38.25 -22.34
C ILE A 857 16.40 39.31 -21.36
N GLU A 858 16.88 39.30 -20.12
CA GLU A 858 16.51 40.30 -19.10
C GLU A 858 16.91 41.71 -19.54
N GLN A 859 18.10 41.89 -20.12
CA GLN A 859 18.52 43.17 -20.72
C GLN A 859 17.63 43.58 -21.90
N MET A 860 17.22 42.63 -22.74
CA MET A 860 16.29 42.91 -23.85
C MET A 860 14.89 43.27 -23.36
N ASP A 861 14.39 42.59 -22.33
CA ASP A 861 13.10 42.87 -21.71
C ASP A 861 13.11 44.21 -21.00
N ASP A 862 14.20 44.60 -20.33
CA ASP A 862 14.37 45.93 -19.75
C ASP A 862 14.32 47.02 -20.82
N VAL A 863 14.99 46.80 -21.97
CA VAL A 863 14.94 47.72 -23.12
C VAL A 863 13.53 47.81 -23.68
N HIS A 864 12.83 46.67 -23.84
CA HIS A 864 11.45 46.65 -24.32
C HIS A 864 10.48 47.31 -23.33
N GLN A 865 10.62 47.08 -22.02
CA GLN A 865 9.83 47.77 -21.00
C GLN A 865 10.06 49.28 -21.02
N LEU A 866 11.31 49.72 -21.18
CA LEU A 866 11.63 51.14 -21.35
C LEU A 866 11.00 51.72 -22.62
N GLN A 867 10.87 50.91 -23.68
CA GLN A 867 10.23 51.33 -24.92
C GLN A 867 8.70 51.35 -24.83
N VAL A 868 8.10 50.38 -24.12
CA VAL A 868 6.66 50.33 -23.83
C VAL A 868 6.25 51.50 -22.93
N THR A 869 7.02 51.83 -21.90
CA THR A 869 6.74 53.00 -21.05
C THR A 869 6.85 54.31 -21.82
N LYS A 870 7.83 54.45 -22.73
CA LYS A 870 7.91 55.60 -23.66
C LYS A 870 6.70 55.68 -24.59
N LEU A 871 6.23 54.55 -25.13
CA LEU A 871 5.03 54.50 -25.98
C LEU A 871 3.75 54.78 -25.21
N GLN A 872 3.60 54.27 -23.98
CA GLN A 872 2.49 54.58 -23.09
C GLN A 872 2.45 56.06 -22.75
N HIS A 873 3.60 56.67 -22.47
CA HIS A 873 3.67 58.11 -22.24
C HIS A 873 3.34 58.94 -23.51
N GLN A 874 3.70 58.45 -24.70
CA GLN A 874 3.26 59.05 -25.97
C GLN A 874 1.75 58.90 -26.18
N ILE A 875 1.15 57.75 -25.82
CA ILE A 875 -0.30 57.54 -25.89
C ILE A 875 -1.02 58.46 -24.90
N GLU A 876 -0.52 58.61 -23.67
CA GLU A 876 -1.10 59.52 -22.68
C GLU A 876 -1.01 61.00 -23.13
N GLN A 877 0.07 61.37 -23.83
CA GLN A 877 0.21 62.69 -24.47
C GLN A 877 -0.75 62.86 -25.66
N LEU A 878 -1.00 61.80 -26.43
CA LEU A 878 -1.98 61.80 -27.53
C LEU A 878 -3.43 61.82 -27.03
N GLU A 879 -3.73 61.17 -25.90
CA GLU A 879 -5.05 61.21 -25.24
C GLU A 879 -5.37 62.60 -24.69
N LYS A 880 -4.37 63.31 -24.14
CA LYS A 880 -4.51 64.73 -23.76
C LYS A 880 -4.68 65.67 -24.97
N ALA A 881 -4.26 65.26 -26.16
CA ALA A 881 -4.41 66.04 -27.39
C ALA A 881 -5.75 65.81 -28.14
N ALA A 882 -6.60 64.87 -27.70
CA ALA A 882 -7.84 64.47 -28.38
C ALA A 882 -9.13 65.18 -27.90
N SER A 883 -9.03 66.38 -27.31
CA SER A 883 -10.18 67.27 -27.06
C SER A 883 -10.35 68.28 -28.22
N GLN A 884 -11.26 67.95 -29.15
CA GLN A 884 -11.78 68.74 -30.30
C GLN A 884 -10.89 68.87 -31.58
N PRO A 885 -11.47 69.10 -32.78
CA PRO A 885 -12.22 68.13 -33.60
C PRO A 885 -11.72 68.05 -35.08
N VAL A 886 -12.37 67.17 -35.86
CA VAL A 886 -12.52 67.12 -37.35
C VAL A 886 -11.73 66.02 -38.11
N THR A 887 -12.52 65.24 -38.86
CA THR A 887 -12.28 64.16 -39.86
C THR A 887 -11.82 64.73 -41.23
N PRO A 888 -11.70 64.00 -42.38
CA PRO A 888 -11.78 62.56 -42.74
C PRO A 888 -10.50 62.05 -43.50
N THR A 889 -10.32 60.79 -43.98
CA THR A 889 -10.73 60.30 -45.33
C THR A 889 -10.07 58.92 -45.65
N THR A 890 -10.88 57.97 -46.15
CA THR A 890 -10.66 56.86 -47.13
C THR A 890 -9.77 55.61 -46.90
N ALA A 891 -10.40 54.44 -47.13
CA ALA A 891 -9.90 53.12 -47.59
C ALA A 891 -9.32 53.18 -49.04
N PRO A 892 -8.90 52.10 -49.79
CA PRO A 892 -9.09 50.63 -49.65
C PRO A 892 -7.96 49.63 -50.15
N ILE A 893 -8.12 48.34 -49.82
CA ILE A 893 -7.94 47.05 -50.57
C ILE A 893 -6.91 46.91 -51.76
N SER A 894 -5.99 45.90 -51.71
CA SER A 894 -5.86 44.74 -52.68
C SER A 894 -4.42 44.22 -53.02
N LYS A 895 -4.16 42.94 -52.67
CA LYS A 895 -3.61 41.77 -53.42
C LYS A 895 -2.38 41.82 -54.38
N ALA A 896 -1.48 40.84 -54.13
CA ALA A 896 -0.88 39.81 -55.01
C ALA A 896 0.36 40.08 -55.91
N GLY A 897 1.44 39.30 -55.68
CA GLY A 897 1.88 38.24 -56.61
C GLY A 897 3.23 38.40 -57.35
N VAL A 898 3.84 37.22 -57.66
CA VAL A 898 4.87 36.91 -58.70
C VAL A 898 6.33 36.86 -58.18
N ASP A 899 6.84 35.68 -57.79
CA ASP A 899 7.59 34.65 -58.57
C ASP A 899 9.11 34.88 -58.55
N ALA A 900 9.89 33.93 -58.01
CA ALA A 900 10.59 32.83 -58.70
C ALA A 900 11.85 33.35 -59.43
N THR A 901 13.04 32.76 -59.39
CA THR A 901 13.48 31.35 -59.43
C THR A 901 14.99 31.35 -59.10
N SER A 902 15.50 30.38 -58.34
CA SER A 902 16.22 29.18 -58.84
C SER A 902 17.68 29.49 -59.27
N SER A 903 18.69 28.94 -58.57
CA SER A 903 19.47 27.78 -59.05
C SER A 903 20.69 28.27 -59.85
N GLU A 904 21.91 27.74 -59.81
CA GLU A 904 22.34 26.38 -59.59
C GLU A 904 23.89 26.34 -59.64
N GLN A 905 24.45 25.33 -58.98
CA GLN A 905 25.61 24.52 -59.44
C GLN A 905 26.94 25.18 -59.84
N SER A 906 27.97 24.81 -59.08
CA SER A 906 29.15 24.02 -59.51
C SER A 906 30.26 24.25 -58.48
N LYS A 907 31.01 23.29 -57.94
CA LYS A 907 31.35 21.94 -58.40
C LYS A 907 32.30 21.33 -57.34
N ILE A 908 32.20 20.00 -57.15
CA ILE A 908 33.33 19.07 -56.90
C ILE A 908 33.90 19.12 -55.47
N ASP A 909 34.06 18.06 -54.68
CA ASP A 909 34.29 16.61 -54.90
C ASP A 909 33.78 15.91 -53.59
N TYR A 910 32.96 14.84 -53.61
CA TYR A 910 33.36 13.41 -53.72
C TYR A 910 34.27 13.00 -52.54
N LEU A 911 33.91 12.13 -51.59
CA LEU A 911 33.23 10.81 -51.59
C LEU A 911 32.64 10.55 -50.19
N LEU A 912 31.37 10.10 -50.03
CA LEU A 912 30.87 8.71 -50.10
C LEU A 912 31.51 7.81 -49.02
N ASP A 913 30.82 7.11 -48.14
CA ASP A 913 29.45 6.55 -48.08
C ASP A 913 29.01 6.54 -46.60
N HIS A 914 27.79 6.97 -46.22
CA HIS A 914 26.51 6.22 -46.20
C HIS A 914 26.57 5.00 -45.26
N ASP A 915 25.61 4.66 -44.39
CA ASP A 915 24.23 5.08 -44.07
C ASP A 915 23.82 4.16 -42.88
N ALA A 916 22.75 4.29 -42.09
CA ALA A 916 21.63 5.22 -41.96
C ALA A 916 20.83 4.84 -40.69
N GLY A 917 20.03 5.80 -40.20
CA GLY A 917 18.86 5.59 -39.33
C GLY A 917 19.14 5.82 -37.85
N GLY A 918 18.67 6.88 -37.18
CA GLY A 918 17.55 7.76 -37.43
C GLY A 918 16.56 7.63 -36.27
N GLU A 919 16.38 8.73 -35.53
CA GLU A 919 15.17 9.21 -34.84
C GLU A 919 15.43 9.81 -33.44
N THR A 920 15.67 11.12 -33.46
CA THR A 920 15.18 12.06 -32.44
C THR A 920 13.65 12.08 -32.46
N LEU A 921 12.96 11.94 -31.31
CA LEU A 921 11.78 12.73 -30.90
C LEU A 921 11.08 12.16 -29.62
N ALA A 922 11.67 12.24 -28.41
CA ALA A 922 10.90 11.88 -27.18
C ALA A 922 11.41 12.41 -25.81
N GLN A 923 12.35 13.36 -25.71
CA GLN A 923 12.95 13.73 -24.41
C GLN A 923 12.91 15.23 -24.10
N LEU A 924 11.78 15.89 -24.37
CA LEU A 924 11.61 17.34 -24.14
C LEU A 924 10.45 17.74 -23.21
N ALA A 925 9.95 16.84 -22.36
CA ALA A 925 8.89 17.22 -21.42
C ALA A 925 9.01 16.51 -20.06
N ALA A 926 9.84 17.05 -19.17
CA ALA A 926 9.53 17.25 -17.74
C ALA A 926 10.80 17.67 -16.96
N GLN A 927 11.07 18.98 -16.88
CA GLN A 927 11.74 19.57 -15.70
C GLN A 927 11.62 21.11 -15.71
N ARG A 928 10.61 21.60 -14.99
CA ARG A 928 10.43 22.95 -14.41
C ARG A 928 9.56 22.73 -13.17
N LYS A 929 9.71 23.31 -11.98
CA LYS A 929 10.60 24.26 -11.27
C LYS A 929 10.22 24.05 -9.77
N ILE A 930 11.00 24.38 -8.75
CA ILE A 930 11.18 25.70 -8.08
C ILE A 930 12.15 25.42 -6.90
N SER A 931 13.38 25.98 -6.84
CA SER A 931 13.84 27.26 -6.20
C SER A 931 13.84 27.26 -4.65
N THR A 932 14.68 27.93 -3.85
CA THR A 932 15.93 28.74 -3.91
C THR A 932 16.16 29.31 -2.48
N ALA A 933 17.43 29.49 -2.05
CA ALA A 933 17.99 30.53 -1.13
C ALA A 933 19.01 29.93 -0.14
N SER A 934 20.05 30.58 0.41
CA SER A 934 20.83 31.81 0.16
C SER A 934 21.79 31.96 1.37
N ARG A 935 23.08 32.27 1.11
CA ARG A 935 24.07 32.96 2.00
C ARG A 935 24.81 32.23 3.16
N ARG A 936 26.15 32.19 3.00
CA ARG A 936 27.26 32.69 3.85
C ARG A 936 27.16 32.57 5.39
N SER A 937 28.07 31.83 6.04
CA SER A 937 29.25 32.35 6.79
C SER A 937 29.91 31.29 7.69
N HIS A 938 31.23 31.37 7.74
CA HIS A 938 32.21 30.70 8.60
C HIS A 938 32.02 31.09 10.09
N ASP A 939 32.09 30.14 11.04
CA ASP A 939 32.98 30.12 12.22
C ASP A 939 32.53 29.12 13.31
N PHE A 940 33.55 28.57 13.97
CA PHE A 940 33.58 27.46 14.93
C PHE A 940 32.51 27.44 16.04
N MET A 941 32.02 26.23 16.35
CA MET A 941 31.33 25.91 17.60
C MET A 941 32.23 25.02 18.49
N PRO A 942 32.42 25.33 19.79
CA PRO A 942 33.41 24.67 20.65
C PRO A 942 33.01 23.26 21.10
N LEU A 943 34.03 22.46 21.41
CA LEU A 943 34.04 21.01 21.56
C LEU A 943 33.17 20.39 22.68
N ASP A 944 32.52 21.18 23.54
CA ASP A 944 31.76 20.66 24.70
C ASP A 944 30.27 20.47 24.41
N GLU A 945 29.75 20.99 23.30
CA GLU A 945 28.33 20.83 22.92
C GLU A 945 28.08 19.62 22.01
N LEU A 946 29.16 18.99 21.51
CA LEU A 946 29.14 17.75 20.72
C LEU A 946 29.04 16.47 21.59
N LEU A 947 29.18 16.62 22.90
CA LEU A 947 29.15 15.52 23.87
C LEU A 947 27.77 15.31 24.51
N ASN A 948 26.75 16.12 24.18
CA ASN A 948 25.45 16.07 24.86
C ASN A 948 24.22 15.85 23.96
N THR A 949 24.40 15.44 22.70
CA THR A 949 23.28 15.07 21.82
C THR A 949 23.22 13.57 21.55
N SER A 950 22.07 13.00 21.93
CA SER A 950 21.69 11.58 21.93
C SER A 950 21.65 10.93 20.53
N ILE A 951 21.71 9.60 20.56
CA ILE A 951 21.96 8.56 19.54
C ILE A 951 21.08 8.55 18.26
N HIS A 952 20.32 9.59 17.92
CA HIS A 952 19.43 9.56 16.75
C HIS A 952 19.81 10.49 15.58
N ALA A 953 21.10 10.73 15.37
CA ALA A 953 21.58 11.45 14.17
C ALA A 953 22.81 10.78 13.55
N ILE A 954 22.69 9.51 13.19
CA ILE A 954 23.62 8.87 12.23
C ILE A 954 22.84 8.63 10.94
N ASN A 955 22.81 9.64 10.08
CA ASN A 955 22.52 9.44 8.66
C ASN A 955 23.81 9.71 7.87
N SER A 956 24.38 8.61 7.38
CA SER A 956 25.00 8.48 6.06
C SER A 956 25.80 9.68 5.51
N ASP A 957 26.93 10.04 6.14
CA ASP A 957 28.01 10.74 5.40
C ASP A 957 29.42 10.58 5.99
N THR A 958 29.62 9.67 6.95
CA THR A 958 30.94 9.37 7.54
C THR A 958 31.62 8.12 7.00
N VAL A 959 31.17 7.59 5.85
CA VAL A 959 31.84 6.44 5.20
C VAL A 959 32.81 6.86 4.08
N THR A 960 32.78 8.12 3.63
CA THR A 960 33.56 8.56 2.45
C THR A 960 34.87 9.29 2.74
N THR A 961 35.35 9.36 3.99
CA THR A 961 36.60 10.10 4.33
C THR A 961 37.74 9.24 4.90
N ILE A 962 37.70 7.91 4.74
CA ILE A 962 38.79 7.04 5.22
C ILE A 962 39.84 6.71 4.13
N SER A 963 39.63 7.09 2.86
CA SER A 963 40.58 6.75 1.77
C SER A 963 41.61 7.83 1.42
N ASN A 964 41.64 8.98 2.11
CA ASN A 964 42.45 10.14 1.68
C ASN A 964 43.38 10.71 2.76
N PHE A 965 44.15 9.86 3.46
CA PHE A 965 45.23 10.31 4.36
C PHE A 965 46.65 9.92 3.90
N GLY A 966 46.84 9.74 2.59
CA GLY A 966 48.14 9.40 1.99
C GLY A 966 48.89 10.55 1.34
N ARG A 967 48.37 11.79 1.31
CA ARG A 967 48.98 12.86 0.50
C ARG A 967 48.85 14.23 1.15
N SER A 968 49.88 14.60 1.91
CA SER A 968 50.47 15.95 2.04
C SER A 968 50.97 16.20 3.47
N ILE A 969 52.22 15.81 3.74
CA ILE A 969 53.09 16.60 4.63
C ILE A 969 54.24 17.09 3.76
N SER A 970 54.21 18.40 3.53
CA SER A 970 55.33 19.20 3.06
C SER A 970 56.46 19.16 4.10
N MET A 971 57.67 18.83 3.66
CA MET A 971 58.97 19.47 4.01
C MET A 971 60.01 18.78 3.10
N GLN A 972 60.57 19.48 2.12
CA GLN A 972 61.81 20.26 2.23
C GLN A 972 63.04 19.34 2.12
N ASP A 973 63.87 19.65 1.12
CA ASP A 973 65.20 19.07 0.86
C ASP A 973 65.98 18.80 2.15
N ASP A 974 66.49 17.56 2.31
CA ASP A 974 67.93 17.36 2.47
C ASP A 974 68.30 15.87 2.34
N GLU A 975 69.39 15.61 1.62
CA GLU A 975 70.04 14.31 1.53
C GLU A 975 70.59 13.89 2.90
N SER A 976 70.35 12.65 3.34
CA SER A 976 71.34 11.78 4.00
C SER A 976 70.74 10.43 4.41
N GLU A 977 71.47 9.37 4.11
CA GLU A 977 71.24 7.99 4.56
C GLU A 977 71.13 7.89 6.10
N VAL A 978 70.30 6.95 6.60
CA VAL A 978 70.54 6.05 7.78
C VAL A 978 69.24 5.68 8.55
N ASP A 979 69.05 4.35 8.72
CA ASP A 979 68.31 3.59 9.76
C ASP A 979 66.81 3.21 9.61
N GLY A 980 66.57 1.97 9.17
CA GLY A 980 65.26 1.32 8.99
C GLY A 980 64.55 0.83 10.26
N ARG A 981 64.78 1.43 11.43
CA ARG A 981 64.05 1.11 12.68
C ARG A 981 62.83 2.00 12.97
N GLY A 982 62.74 3.17 12.32
CA GLY A 982 61.61 4.09 12.51
C GLY A 982 60.29 3.60 11.90
N GLU A 983 60.36 2.97 10.72
CA GLU A 983 59.17 2.48 10.00
C GLU A 983 58.47 1.34 10.75
N ALA A 984 59.22 0.42 11.36
CA ALA A 984 58.64 -0.70 12.11
C ALA A 984 57.90 -0.22 13.38
N GLN A 985 58.42 0.81 14.06
CA GLN A 985 57.79 1.38 15.25
C GLN A 985 56.53 2.20 14.88
N ALA A 986 56.58 2.95 13.77
CA ALA A 986 55.44 3.70 13.25
C ALA A 986 54.31 2.76 12.77
N GLN A 987 54.65 1.64 12.11
CA GLN A 987 53.70 0.61 11.72
C GLN A 987 53.08 -0.12 12.94
N LEU A 988 53.85 -0.37 14.00
CA LEU A 988 53.33 -0.98 15.23
C LEU A 988 52.34 -0.06 15.96
N LEU A 989 52.61 1.24 16.01
CA LEU A 989 51.67 2.20 16.62
C LEU A 989 50.40 2.36 15.78
N ALA A 990 50.53 2.40 14.44
CA ALA A 990 49.39 2.45 13.53
C ALA A 990 48.52 1.18 13.61
N THR A 991 49.11 -0.01 13.79
CA THR A 991 48.34 -1.25 13.99
C THR A 991 47.67 -1.30 15.36
N LYS A 992 48.32 -0.78 16.40
CA LYS A 992 47.73 -0.70 17.75
C LYS A 992 46.55 0.27 17.81
N GLU A 993 46.64 1.41 17.13
CA GLU A 993 45.54 2.35 17.00
C GLU A 993 44.38 1.76 16.18
N ARG A 994 44.69 1.07 15.08
CA ARG A 994 43.68 0.34 14.29
C ARG A 994 43.00 -0.77 15.11
N LEU A 995 43.74 -1.49 15.95
CA LEU A 995 43.20 -2.49 16.85
C LEU A 995 42.28 -1.85 17.89
N SER A 996 42.68 -0.74 18.51
CA SER A 996 41.85 -0.01 19.48
C SER A 996 40.53 0.48 18.87
N ILE A 997 40.54 0.93 17.61
CA ILE A 997 39.34 1.36 16.89
C ILE A 997 38.46 0.15 16.55
N GLN A 998 39.04 -0.99 16.21
CA GLN A 998 38.25 -2.21 15.97
C GLN A 998 37.66 -2.77 17.27
N GLU A 999 38.39 -2.72 18.38
CA GLU A 999 37.88 -3.12 19.69
C GLU A 999 36.73 -2.22 20.18
N SER A 1000 36.77 -0.91 19.92
CA SER A 1000 35.66 -0.01 20.25
C SER A 1000 34.44 -0.27 19.36
N ARG A 1001 34.64 -0.57 18.07
CA ARG A 1001 33.56 -0.99 17.15
C ARG A 1001 32.91 -2.30 17.57
N VAL A 1002 33.71 -3.31 17.95
CA VAL A 1002 33.19 -4.57 18.48
C VAL A 1002 32.37 -4.33 19.74
N ARG A 1003 32.87 -3.52 20.69
CA ARG A 1003 32.11 -3.16 21.91
C ARG A 1003 30.79 -2.45 21.60
N HIS A 1004 30.77 -1.54 20.62
CA HIS A 1004 29.55 -0.86 20.19
C HIS A 1004 28.56 -1.81 19.50
N LEU A 1005 29.04 -2.69 18.62
CA LEU A 1005 28.21 -3.72 17.99
C LEU A 1005 27.65 -4.71 19.02
N THR A 1006 28.41 -5.07 20.05
CA THR A 1006 27.92 -5.90 21.15
C THR A 1006 26.85 -5.20 21.97
N ALA A 1007 26.99 -3.90 22.23
CA ALA A 1007 25.96 -3.11 22.91
C ALA A 1007 24.67 -3.00 22.08
N LEU A 1008 24.81 -2.73 20.77
CA LEU A 1008 23.67 -2.72 19.84
C LEU A 1008 23.00 -4.09 19.71
N LEU A 1009 23.76 -5.18 19.71
CA LEU A 1009 23.19 -6.53 19.72
C LEU A 1009 22.41 -6.79 21.00
N ALA A 1010 22.93 -6.39 22.16
CA ALA A 1010 22.21 -6.52 23.43
C ALA A 1010 20.92 -5.66 23.46
N GLU A 1011 20.94 -4.47 22.87
CA GLU A 1011 19.76 -3.61 22.73
C GLU A 1011 18.74 -4.23 21.75
N ASN A 1012 19.18 -4.79 20.63
CA ASN A 1012 18.32 -5.52 19.69
C ASN A 1012 17.72 -6.80 20.32
N GLU A 1013 18.50 -7.55 21.11
CA GLU A 1013 18.00 -8.71 21.87
C GLU A 1013 16.94 -8.27 22.90
N GLN A 1014 17.16 -7.15 23.58
CA GLN A 1014 16.19 -6.59 24.52
C GLN A 1014 14.90 -6.16 23.81
N ASP A 1015 14.99 -5.51 22.65
CA ASP A 1015 13.83 -5.06 21.89
C ASP A 1015 13.08 -6.24 21.26
N LEU A 1016 13.79 -7.28 20.82
CA LEU A 1016 13.18 -8.54 20.40
C LEU A 1016 12.42 -9.21 21.54
N ALA A 1017 12.95 -9.19 22.77
CA ALA A 1017 12.24 -9.68 23.95
C ALA A 1017 10.97 -8.87 24.25
N LYS A 1018 11.02 -7.54 24.16
CA LYS A 1018 9.83 -6.67 24.33
C LYS A 1018 8.78 -6.92 23.24
N LEU A 1019 9.21 -7.00 21.97
CA LEU A 1019 8.31 -7.28 20.85
C LEU A 1019 7.68 -8.67 20.99
N THR A 1020 8.42 -9.66 21.45
CA THR A 1020 7.90 -11.00 21.74
C THR A 1020 6.85 -10.96 22.85
N GLN A 1021 7.12 -10.26 23.95
CA GLN A 1021 6.15 -10.09 25.04
C GLN A 1021 4.88 -9.34 24.58
N MET A 1022 5.03 -8.30 23.77
CA MET A 1022 3.92 -7.57 23.18
C MET A 1022 3.12 -8.45 22.22
N ASN A 1023 3.80 -9.28 21.41
CA ASN A 1023 3.15 -10.23 20.52
C ASN A 1023 2.35 -11.28 21.30
N ASP A 1024 2.88 -11.79 22.41
CA ASP A 1024 2.17 -12.71 23.29
C ASP A 1024 1.00 -12.03 24.00
N MET A 1025 1.14 -10.76 24.41
CA MET A 1025 0.06 -9.97 24.98
C MET A 1025 -1.07 -9.72 23.96
N LEU A 1026 -0.72 -9.35 22.73
CA LEU A 1026 -1.68 -9.14 21.64
C LEU A 1026 -2.36 -10.45 21.24
N LYS A 1027 -1.64 -11.57 21.20
CA LYS A 1027 -2.24 -12.90 20.98
C LYS A 1027 -3.21 -13.26 22.10
N GLU A 1028 -2.88 -12.98 23.35
CA GLU A 1028 -3.80 -13.22 24.45
C GLU A 1028 -4.99 -12.26 24.43
N GLU A 1029 -4.82 -11.01 24.01
CA GLU A 1029 -5.92 -10.05 23.87
C GLU A 1029 -6.84 -10.43 22.69
N LEU A 1030 -6.28 -10.88 21.57
CA LEU A 1030 -7.03 -11.45 20.45
C LEU A 1030 -7.84 -12.67 20.91
N ARG A 1031 -7.20 -13.62 21.62
CA ARG A 1031 -7.89 -14.77 22.21
C ARG A 1031 -8.92 -14.36 23.25
N ARG A 1032 -8.70 -13.28 24.00
CA ARG A 1032 -9.68 -12.74 24.96
C ARG A 1032 -10.89 -12.15 24.25
N GLN A 1033 -10.66 -11.44 23.14
CA GLN A 1033 -11.69 -10.83 22.33
C GLN A 1033 -12.52 -11.88 21.59
N GLU A 1034 -11.87 -12.89 20.98
CA GLU A 1034 -12.54 -14.07 20.41
C GLU A 1034 -13.42 -14.78 21.45
N ARG A 1035 -12.87 -15.05 22.66
CA ARG A 1035 -13.65 -15.62 23.77
C ARG A 1035 -14.79 -14.71 24.23
N SER A 1036 -14.66 -13.39 24.08
CA SER A 1036 -15.70 -12.42 24.43
C SER A 1036 -16.84 -12.40 23.41
N GLU A 1037 -16.52 -12.45 22.13
CA GLU A 1037 -17.50 -12.55 21.04
C GLU A 1037 -18.26 -13.88 21.11
N GLU A 1038 -17.55 -14.99 21.40
CA GLU A 1038 -18.20 -16.29 21.66
C GLU A 1038 -19.10 -16.26 22.92
N ARG A 1039 -18.69 -15.54 23.97
CA ARG A 1039 -19.53 -15.34 25.17
C ARG A 1039 -20.79 -14.55 24.86
N GLU A 1040 -20.73 -13.56 23.97
CA GLU A 1040 -21.89 -12.76 23.57
C GLU A 1040 -22.99 -13.63 22.95
N GLN A 1041 -22.61 -14.61 22.13
CA GLN A 1041 -23.55 -15.59 21.56
C GLN A 1041 -24.25 -16.45 22.63
N HIS A 1042 -23.56 -16.73 23.74
CA HIS A 1042 -24.12 -17.47 24.88
C HIS A 1042 -24.77 -16.57 25.95
N MET A 1043 -24.69 -15.24 25.81
CA MET A 1043 -25.19 -14.26 26.78
C MET A 1043 -26.72 -14.18 26.85
N HIS A 1044 -27.42 -14.56 25.77
CA HIS A 1044 -28.88 -14.74 25.78
C HIS A 1044 -29.33 -15.79 26.81
N ASN A 1045 -28.43 -16.66 27.26
CA ASN A 1045 -28.68 -17.69 28.26
C ASN A 1045 -28.16 -17.31 29.67
N SER A 1046 -28.19 -16.02 30.01
CA SER A 1046 -27.69 -15.47 31.28
C SER A 1046 -28.42 -16.02 32.52
N GLU A 1047 -29.71 -16.32 32.42
CA GLU A 1047 -30.49 -16.96 33.51
C GLU A 1047 -30.05 -18.41 33.76
N TYR A 1048 -29.67 -19.17 32.72
CA TYR A 1048 -29.11 -20.51 32.90
C TYR A 1048 -27.72 -20.46 33.52
N LEU A 1049 -26.87 -19.53 33.09
CA LEU A 1049 -25.57 -19.30 33.70
C LEU A 1049 -25.71 -18.96 35.19
N LYS A 1050 -26.64 -18.06 35.54
CA LYS A 1050 -26.97 -17.73 36.94
C LYS A 1050 -27.35 -18.98 37.73
N ASN A 1051 -28.21 -19.85 37.19
CA ASN A 1051 -28.61 -21.10 37.85
C ASN A 1051 -27.46 -22.11 37.99
N VAL A 1052 -26.61 -22.24 36.97
CA VAL A 1052 -25.43 -23.13 36.98
C VAL A 1052 -24.37 -22.62 37.96
N PHE A 1053 -24.12 -21.31 37.99
CA PHE A 1053 -23.17 -20.67 38.90
C PHE A 1053 -23.66 -20.72 40.35
N LEU A 1054 -24.95 -20.47 40.59
CA LEU A 1054 -25.55 -20.61 41.91
C LEU A 1054 -25.46 -22.06 42.41
N LYS A 1055 -25.73 -23.06 41.55
CA LYS A 1055 -25.50 -24.48 41.86
C LYS A 1055 -24.02 -24.77 42.14
N PHE A 1056 -23.09 -24.23 41.36
CA PHE A 1056 -21.66 -24.44 41.58
C PHE A 1056 -21.19 -23.94 42.97
N ILE A 1057 -21.70 -22.80 43.44
CA ILE A 1057 -21.35 -22.25 44.76
C ILE A 1057 -22.06 -22.99 45.90
N THR A 1058 -23.33 -23.37 45.71
CA THR A 1058 -24.18 -23.94 46.78
C THR A 1058 -24.02 -25.44 46.98
N LEU A 1059 -23.66 -26.22 45.94
CA LEU A 1059 -23.44 -27.65 46.08
C LEU A 1059 -22.18 -27.91 46.91
N THR A 1060 -22.23 -28.73 47.96
CA THR A 1060 -21.04 -29.07 48.77
C THR A 1060 -20.27 -30.29 48.26
N ASN A 1061 -20.84 -31.01 47.28
CA ASN A 1061 -20.27 -32.23 46.71
C ASN A 1061 -19.22 -31.90 45.63
N THR A 1062 -17.97 -32.34 45.85
CA THR A 1062 -16.82 -32.08 44.95
C THR A 1062 -16.98 -32.70 43.56
N ASP A 1063 -17.67 -33.83 43.44
CA ASP A 1063 -17.84 -34.53 42.15
C ASP A 1063 -18.87 -33.82 41.26
N GLU A 1064 -19.92 -33.26 41.86
CA GLU A 1064 -20.93 -32.49 41.14
C GLU A 1064 -20.39 -31.13 40.71
N ARG A 1065 -19.57 -30.48 41.55
CA ARG A 1065 -18.84 -29.26 41.17
C ARG A 1065 -17.94 -29.51 39.96
N GLN A 1066 -17.19 -30.61 39.93
CA GLN A 1066 -16.33 -30.96 38.80
C GLN A 1066 -17.12 -31.17 37.50
N ARG A 1067 -18.32 -31.78 37.56
CA ARG A 1067 -19.20 -31.95 36.38
C ARG A 1067 -19.75 -30.63 35.84
N LEU A 1068 -19.84 -29.59 36.67
CA LEU A 1068 -20.28 -28.26 36.26
C LEU A 1068 -19.15 -27.42 35.63
N VAL A 1069 -17.88 -27.76 35.84
CA VAL A 1069 -16.75 -26.99 35.28
C VAL A 1069 -16.74 -27.00 33.73
N PRO A 1070 -16.93 -28.13 33.03
CA PRO A 1070 -17.06 -28.12 31.57
C PRO A 1070 -18.22 -27.27 31.07
N VAL A 1071 -19.35 -27.27 31.79
CA VAL A 1071 -20.54 -26.47 31.45
C VAL A 1071 -20.25 -24.97 31.63
N LEU A 1072 -19.59 -24.59 32.73
CA LEU A 1072 -19.13 -23.21 32.94
C LEU A 1072 -18.11 -22.79 31.88
N ASN A 1073 -17.23 -23.68 31.45
CA ASN A 1073 -16.27 -23.40 30.38
C ASN A 1073 -16.95 -23.19 29.02
N THR A 1074 -17.96 -23.98 28.70
CA THR A 1074 -18.70 -23.80 27.44
C THR A 1074 -19.45 -22.46 27.39
N ILE A 1075 -19.94 -21.96 28.53
CA ILE A 1075 -20.72 -20.71 28.60
C ILE A 1075 -19.82 -19.48 28.77
N LEU A 1076 -18.79 -19.57 29.60
CA LEU A 1076 -17.91 -18.43 29.94
C LEU A 1076 -16.62 -18.38 29.10
N ARG A 1077 -16.34 -19.42 28.30
CA ARG A 1077 -15.11 -19.58 27.50
C ARG A 1077 -13.89 -19.20 28.33
N LEU A 1078 -13.67 -19.99 29.37
CA LEU A 1078 -12.61 -19.75 30.34
C LEU A 1078 -11.25 -20.06 29.68
N SER A 1079 -10.23 -19.29 30.05
CA SER A 1079 -8.86 -19.63 29.64
C SER A 1079 -8.45 -20.96 30.27
N ARG A 1080 -7.42 -21.60 29.69
CA ARG A 1080 -6.86 -22.84 30.22
C ARG A 1080 -6.46 -22.71 31.69
N ASN A 1081 -5.86 -21.58 32.06
CA ASN A 1081 -5.47 -21.28 33.44
C ASN A 1081 -6.69 -21.12 34.36
N GLU A 1082 -7.74 -20.41 33.92
CA GLU A 1082 -8.97 -20.24 34.69
C GLU A 1082 -9.74 -21.55 34.87
N MET A 1083 -9.77 -22.39 33.83
CA MET A 1083 -10.34 -23.73 33.85
C MET A 1083 -9.60 -24.64 34.83
N GLU A 1084 -8.26 -24.58 34.84
CA GLU A 1084 -7.42 -25.30 35.78
C GLU A 1084 -7.65 -24.80 37.21
N MET A 1085 -7.75 -23.49 37.44
CA MET A 1085 -8.10 -22.93 38.75
C MET A 1085 -9.48 -23.38 39.23
N LEU A 1086 -10.51 -23.32 38.38
CA LEU A 1086 -11.85 -23.80 38.71
C LEU A 1086 -11.90 -25.31 38.98
N ASN A 1087 -11.08 -26.10 38.27
CA ASN A 1087 -10.90 -27.52 38.56
C ASN A 1087 -10.20 -27.77 39.91
N CYS A 1088 -9.18 -26.98 40.26
CA CYS A 1088 -8.55 -27.05 41.59
C CYS A 1088 -9.54 -26.70 42.70
N VAL A 1089 -10.34 -25.64 42.53
CA VAL A 1089 -11.39 -25.23 43.47
C VAL A 1089 -12.50 -26.28 43.56
N ALA A 1090 -12.91 -26.89 42.43
CA ALA A 1090 -13.90 -27.96 42.41
C ALA A 1090 -13.40 -29.26 43.07
N LYS A 1091 -12.09 -29.50 43.09
CA LYS A 1091 -11.43 -30.61 43.81
C LYS A 1091 -11.13 -30.29 45.28
N GLY A 1092 -11.41 -29.07 45.74
CA GLY A 1092 -11.10 -28.63 47.11
C GLY A 1092 -9.61 -28.41 47.39
N GLN A 1093 -8.76 -28.31 46.36
CA GLN A 1093 -7.34 -28.00 46.49
C GLN A 1093 -7.13 -26.48 46.63
N LYS A 1094 -6.19 -26.07 47.49
CA LYS A 1094 -5.75 -24.68 47.59
C LYS A 1094 -5.01 -24.31 46.30
N VAL A 1095 -5.44 -23.22 45.65
CA VAL A 1095 -4.77 -22.66 44.47
C VAL A 1095 -3.39 -22.14 44.90
N SER A 1096 -2.31 -22.72 44.37
CA SER A 1096 -0.95 -22.26 44.62
C SER A 1096 -0.75 -20.87 44.02
N SER A 1097 -0.56 -19.87 44.89
CA SER A 1097 -0.39 -18.45 44.56
C SER A 1097 1.06 -18.13 44.13
N ASP A 1098 1.59 -18.82 43.12
CA ASP A 1098 2.99 -18.61 42.69
C ASP A 1098 3.17 -18.37 41.20
N GLY A 1099 2.13 -17.88 40.52
CA GLY A 1099 2.24 -17.51 39.11
C GLY A 1099 1.14 -16.54 38.72
N SER A 1100 1.50 -15.27 38.58
CA SER A 1100 0.68 -14.14 38.10
C SER A 1100 -0.06 -13.35 39.18
N ASN A 1101 0.51 -12.18 39.44
CA ASN A 1101 0.16 -11.23 40.49
C ASN A 1101 -1.13 -10.45 40.15
N ARG A 1102 -2.31 -11.10 40.24
CA ARG A 1102 -3.63 -10.44 40.18
C ARG A 1102 -4.61 -11.09 41.18
N SER A 1103 -4.34 -10.91 42.47
CA SER A 1103 -5.30 -11.27 43.52
C SER A 1103 -6.31 -10.14 43.73
N TRP A 1104 -7.60 -10.46 43.59
CA TRP A 1104 -8.74 -9.58 43.83
C TRP A 1104 -8.87 -9.09 45.29
N SER A 1105 -8.11 -9.64 46.25
CA SER A 1105 -8.19 -9.20 47.66
C SER A 1105 -7.45 -7.88 47.95
N GLY A 1106 -6.58 -7.42 47.05
CA GLY A 1106 -5.86 -6.14 47.21
C GLY A 1106 -6.76 -4.91 47.06
N PHE A 1107 -7.83 -5.00 46.27
CA PHE A 1107 -8.73 -3.87 46.02
C PHE A 1107 -9.71 -3.59 47.18
N LEU A 1108 -9.99 -4.57 48.04
CA LEU A 1108 -10.96 -4.40 49.14
C LEU A 1108 -10.34 -3.82 50.42
N SER A 1109 -9.01 -3.81 50.56
CA SER A 1109 -8.34 -3.20 51.72
C SER A 1109 -8.18 -1.68 51.61
N ALA A 1110 -8.34 -1.10 50.42
CA ALA A 1110 -8.20 0.35 50.20
C ALA A 1110 -9.43 1.17 50.62
N TRP A 1111 -10.56 0.53 50.95
CA TRP A 1111 -11.80 1.20 51.37
C TRP A 1111 -12.22 0.94 52.83
N SER A 1112 -11.39 0.22 53.59
CA SER A 1112 -11.57 0.04 55.04
C SER A 1112 -10.60 0.95 55.79
N GLY A 1113 -10.94 2.23 55.91
CA GLY A 1113 -10.24 3.14 56.80
C GLY A 1113 -10.49 2.79 58.27
N GLY A 1114 -9.40 2.63 59.04
CA GLY A 1114 -9.41 2.83 60.49
C GLY A 1114 -8.82 1.70 61.32
N GLY A 1115 -7.65 1.95 61.91
CA GLY A 1115 -7.42 1.62 63.32
C GLY A 1115 -6.37 0.57 63.65
N SER A 1116 -5.25 1.09 64.17
CA SER A 1116 -4.54 0.60 65.36
C SER A 1116 -3.31 -0.29 65.19
N SER A 1117 -2.21 0.34 65.58
CA SER A 1117 -1.16 -0.13 66.49
C SER A 1117 -0.22 -1.24 66.03
N GLY A 1118 1.06 -0.86 66.05
CA GLY A 1118 2.15 -1.78 65.78
C GLY A 1118 2.38 -2.78 66.90
N ASN A 1119 3.23 -3.75 66.61
CA ASN A 1119 4.23 -4.16 67.57
C ASN A 1119 5.41 -4.83 66.85
N ASN A 1120 6.60 -4.51 67.35
CA ASN A 1120 7.86 -5.17 67.04
C ASN A 1120 7.77 -6.69 67.18
N ASN A 1121 8.32 -7.42 66.21
CA ASN A 1121 9.52 -8.24 66.41
C ASN A 1121 10.06 -8.73 65.06
#